data_AF-A0AAU2ZV10-F1
#
_entry.id   AF-A0AAU2ZV10-F1
#
_cell.length_a   1.000
_cell.length_b   1.000
_cell.length_c   1.000
_cell.angle_alpha   90.00
_cell.angle_beta   90.00
_cell.angle_gamma   90.00
#
_symmetry.space_group_name_H-M   'P 1'
#
loop_
_entity.id
_entity.type
_entity.pdbx_description
1 polymer ?
#
loop_
_entity_poly.entity_id
_entity_poly.type
_entity_poly.pdbx_seq_one_letter_code
_entity_poly.pdbx_strand_id
1 'polypeptide(L)'
;MPAHPEPGSAVSRRSVLKYGSAIGSLLALSQVPAFTAQAAPRPGGRPAAPHLVPEADALALRYGSPAAEDQLMREGLPIGNGRLGAVVSGHPSREVLSVSDITLWTGGANDALESDGQFPYDTAHFGSYGVLVKAYLEVPGHDPSAVSDYRRRLDLSNGLTTVEYELGGTRYRREIYCSHPDDVIVVRLTRVGGGAWSGRLTLTGTRGEPITVDPATASAGFAAELDNGLAHAAVARAAAHRGGTVGASGDSVTFEGCDEVLLVLSGGTSYSPDADGFIDRDADPHATAAARTAAAAKTGATRLLAAHVADHRALFDTMSVDLGASTAAQRALDTDKRLLARQASGGRPDPELEASYVQFGRYLTVCGSRSSLPLNLQGLWIDRNDPAWMADYHTDINLQMNYWPTDRTGLPDCFDALADYCIAQVPHWEKRTRELFNDPRNGFRNTSGEIAGWTTAISTNTMGGPGWWWHPAGNAWLCNSLFEHYEFTLDRRYLAKILPLLEGACAFWEKRLVTATVKDPRTGADIEVLVDDHDWSPEHGPTDARGITYAQELVWQLFENFRSATAALGASKAHARRVAALQDRLYLPRVSPTTGWLEEWMGGANLGETQHRHLSHLVGLFPGDRVSRDRSPHDVLVGVDKGLTARGMDTYGWGCAWRALCWARMKDAEKAYQLVGTVLRPSVNHSNGTAPNFFDMYQLGGNSSVFQIDANFGTTAAVIEMLLYSRPGLVELLPALPVAWGASGKVTGIGVRGGFTADLEWKDGVATKLRLTSTGGRTTRVRAGSWTKDVSLKPGASITLAPSYASRRYVLVNRADSGTAIEVSGTAESAPLVLAARTGGASQQWKFAEALDGGDRLTNVHSGLTADVSGGQATENAPIVQYRATGADNQHWRAESTDGGHVRLVCVRTGKSLGTAGGSTATGTAVVQQTYTGAASQQWRLVAV
;
A
#
# COMPACT_ATOMS: atom_id res chain seq x y z
N MET A 1 -53.54 -61.99 2.09
CA MET A 1 -52.87 -61.90 3.41
C MET A 1 -51.53 -62.59 3.26
N PRO A 2 -50.37 -62.00 3.62
CA PRO A 2 -50.13 -61.14 4.78
C PRO A 2 -49.18 -59.93 4.55
N ALA A 3 -48.84 -59.25 5.65
CA ALA A 3 -47.66 -58.41 5.95
C ALA A 3 -47.63 -56.91 5.59
N HIS A 4 -47.51 -56.10 6.65
CA HIS A 4 -47.18 -54.67 6.66
C HIS A 4 -45.73 -54.38 6.21
N PRO A 5 -45.47 -53.14 5.73
CA PRO A 5 -44.30 -52.37 6.17
C PRO A 5 -44.65 -50.98 6.73
N GLU A 6 -43.75 -50.47 7.58
CA GLU A 6 -43.79 -49.24 8.39
C GLU A 6 -43.64 -47.91 7.59
N PRO A 7 -43.97 -46.75 8.19
CA PRO A 7 -43.99 -45.46 7.48
C PRO A 7 -42.63 -44.75 7.42
N GLY A 8 -42.36 -44.16 6.25
CA GLY A 8 -41.19 -43.33 5.97
C GLY A 8 -41.15 -42.01 6.72
N SER A 9 -39.94 -41.57 7.04
CA SER A 9 -39.65 -40.29 7.69
C SER A 9 -39.84 -39.11 6.73
N ALA A 10 -40.78 -38.25 7.06
CA ALA A 10 -40.98 -36.96 6.40
C ALA A 10 -39.81 -36.01 6.72
N VAL A 11 -39.10 -35.55 5.70
CA VAL A 11 -38.13 -34.46 5.83
C VAL A 11 -38.88 -33.19 6.22
N SER A 12 -38.66 -32.69 7.43
CA SER A 12 -39.37 -31.51 7.94
C SER A 12 -38.97 -30.24 7.18
N ARG A 13 -39.94 -29.33 6.97
CA ARG A 13 -39.75 -27.97 6.41
C ARG A 13 -38.64 -27.13 7.10
N ARG A 14 -38.12 -27.57 8.25
CA ARG A 14 -37.00 -26.92 8.96
C ARG A 14 -35.61 -27.25 8.37
N SER A 15 -35.49 -28.32 7.59
CA SER A 15 -34.21 -28.74 6.98
C SER A 15 -33.92 -28.00 5.66
N VAL A 16 -34.97 -27.58 4.93
CA VAL A 16 -34.85 -26.87 3.64
C VAL A 16 -34.49 -25.38 3.83
N LEU A 17 -34.77 -24.79 5.00
CA LEU A 17 -34.44 -23.40 5.32
C LEU A 17 -33.01 -23.18 5.87
N LYS A 18 -32.24 -24.24 6.14
CA LYS A 18 -30.83 -24.11 6.54
C LYS A 18 -29.84 -24.07 5.38
N TYR A 19 -30.26 -24.46 4.18
CA TYR A 19 -29.40 -24.55 3.00
C TYR A 19 -29.88 -23.70 1.80
N GLY A 20 -31.05 -23.07 1.89
CA GLY A 20 -31.73 -22.45 0.74
C GLY A 20 -31.37 -21.00 0.38
N SER A 21 -30.55 -20.29 1.16
CA SER A 21 -30.32 -18.84 0.95
C SER A 21 -28.92 -18.45 0.45
N ALA A 22 -28.00 -19.40 0.27
CA ALA A 22 -26.66 -19.13 -0.25
C ALA A 22 -26.48 -19.50 -1.74
N ILE A 23 -27.34 -20.37 -2.28
CA ILE A 23 -27.20 -20.90 -3.65
C ILE A 23 -27.51 -19.83 -4.72
N GLY A 24 -28.34 -18.84 -4.41
CA GLY A 24 -28.70 -17.77 -5.36
C GLY A 24 -27.56 -16.81 -5.71
N SER A 25 -26.60 -16.63 -4.80
CA SER A 25 -25.42 -15.78 -5.03
C SER A 25 -24.27 -16.55 -5.69
N LEU A 26 -24.18 -17.86 -5.44
CA LEU A 26 -23.21 -18.76 -6.07
C LEU A 26 -23.56 -19.05 -7.56
N LEU A 27 -24.85 -19.13 -7.90
CA LEU A 27 -25.29 -19.33 -9.30
C LEU A 27 -25.11 -18.10 -10.20
N ALA A 28 -24.90 -16.90 -9.63
CA ALA A 28 -24.53 -15.71 -10.41
C ALA A 28 -23.01 -15.66 -10.72
N LEU A 29 -22.20 -16.45 -10.02
CA LEU A 29 -20.75 -16.57 -10.25
C LEU A 29 -20.39 -17.74 -11.17
N SER A 30 -21.30 -18.69 -11.42
CA SER A 30 -21.08 -19.83 -12.33
C SER A 30 -21.24 -19.49 -13.82
N GLN A 31 -21.12 -18.20 -14.20
CA GLN A 31 -21.19 -17.73 -15.59
C GLN A 31 -20.16 -16.64 -15.90
N VAL A 32 -18.97 -16.69 -15.30
CA VAL A 32 -17.81 -15.91 -15.79
C VAL A 32 -16.98 -16.84 -16.66
N PRO A 33 -17.06 -16.75 -18.00
CA PRO A 33 -16.20 -17.54 -18.88
C PRO A 33 -14.73 -17.22 -18.62
N ALA A 34 -13.86 -18.21 -18.86
CA ALA A 34 -12.44 -17.96 -19.05
C ALA A 34 -12.23 -16.78 -20.00
N PHE A 35 -11.26 -15.92 -19.70
CA PHE A 35 -10.86 -14.82 -20.59
C PHE A 35 -11.91 -13.73 -20.91
N THR A 36 -12.84 -13.42 -20.00
CA THR A 36 -13.89 -12.42 -20.31
C THR A 36 -14.18 -11.37 -19.24
N ALA A 37 -13.20 -10.98 -18.43
CA ALA A 37 -13.27 -9.67 -17.77
C ALA A 37 -13.10 -8.54 -18.81
N GLN A 38 -13.96 -8.51 -19.84
CA GLN A 38 -14.15 -7.34 -20.67
C GLN A 38 -14.84 -6.30 -19.80
N ALA A 39 -14.32 -5.07 -19.78
CA ALA A 39 -15.05 -3.95 -19.20
C ALA A 39 -16.48 -3.93 -19.73
N ALA A 40 -17.46 -3.76 -18.83
CA ALA A 40 -18.84 -3.55 -19.24
C ALA A 40 -18.89 -2.46 -20.32
N PRO A 41 -19.67 -2.63 -21.40
CA PRO A 41 -19.75 -1.64 -22.47
C PRO A 41 -20.05 -0.26 -21.90
N ARG A 42 -19.20 0.74 -22.19
CA ARG A 42 -19.42 2.09 -21.67
C ARG A 42 -20.76 2.66 -22.13
N PRO A 43 -21.58 3.22 -21.22
CA PRO A 43 -22.70 4.05 -21.60
C PRO A 43 -22.21 5.21 -22.49
N GLY A 44 -22.74 5.35 -23.70
CA GLY A 44 -22.35 6.42 -24.65
C GLY A 44 -21.35 6.03 -25.75
N GLY A 45 -20.86 4.77 -25.77
CA GLY A 45 -20.02 4.26 -26.85
C GLY A 45 -18.55 4.70 -26.80
N ARG A 46 -17.74 4.23 -27.77
CA ARG A 46 -16.30 4.52 -27.83
C ARG A 46 -16.03 5.97 -28.25
N PRO A 47 -15.26 6.76 -27.47
CA PRO A 47 -14.93 8.15 -27.81
C PRO A 47 -14.26 8.27 -29.18
N ALA A 48 -14.50 9.38 -29.88
CA ALA A 48 -13.99 9.62 -31.22
C ALA A 48 -12.50 10.06 -31.23
N ALA A 49 -12.07 10.78 -30.19
CA ALA A 49 -10.73 11.32 -30.04
C ALA A 49 -10.26 11.22 -28.58
N PRO A 50 -8.95 11.06 -28.33
CA PRO A 50 -8.43 10.99 -26.97
C PRO A 50 -8.47 12.36 -26.29
N HIS A 51 -8.97 12.41 -25.07
CA HIS A 51 -8.89 13.57 -24.20
C HIS A 51 -7.68 13.41 -23.28
N LEU A 52 -6.49 13.65 -23.81
CA LEU A 52 -5.24 13.57 -23.03
C LEU A 52 -5.14 14.74 -22.06
N VAL A 53 -4.57 14.49 -20.88
CA VAL A 53 -3.95 15.57 -20.11
C VAL A 53 -2.76 16.10 -20.92
N PRO A 54 -2.68 17.42 -21.22
CA PRO A 54 -1.57 17.98 -21.99
C PRO A 54 -0.23 17.66 -21.34
N GLU A 55 0.81 17.44 -22.15
CA GLU A 55 2.13 17.02 -21.67
C GLU A 55 2.75 17.97 -20.63
N ALA A 56 2.48 19.28 -20.73
CA ALA A 56 2.97 20.27 -19.77
C ALA A 56 2.32 20.14 -18.37
N ASP A 57 1.12 19.57 -18.32
CA ASP A 57 0.32 19.40 -17.10
C ASP A 57 0.29 17.94 -16.61
N ALA A 58 0.72 17.00 -17.46
CA ALA A 58 0.69 15.57 -17.17
C ALA A 58 1.73 15.18 -16.11
N LEU A 59 1.29 14.40 -15.14
CA LEU A 59 2.20 13.75 -14.20
C LEU A 59 2.97 12.65 -14.92
N ALA A 60 4.28 12.82 -15.08
CA ALA A 60 5.11 11.89 -15.82
C ALA A 60 6.47 11.64 -15.18
N LEU A 61 6.94 10.39 -15.27
CA LEU A 61 8.33 10.02 -15.00
C LEU A 61 9.13 10.18 -16.30
N ARG A 62 10.27 10.87 -16.27
CA ARG A 62 11.01 11.31 -17.47
C ARG A 62 12.46 10.87 -17.41
N TYR A 63 13.01 10.49 -18.58
CA TYR A 63 14.35 9.95 -18.71
C TYR A 63 15.03 10.41 -20.01
N GLY A 64 16.35 10.58 -19.96
CA GLY A 64 17.19 10.98 -21.10
C GLY A 64 17.89 9.83 -21.82
N SER A 65 17.68 8.58 -21.40
CA SER A 65 18.32 7.39 -21.98
C SER A 65 17.35 6.21 -22.02
N PRO A 66 17.50 5.29 -23.00
CA PRO A 66 16.75 4.03 -23.00
C PRO A 66 17.18 3.13 -21.85
N ALA A 67 16.31 2.21 -21.43
CA ALA A 67 16.68 1.15 -20.50
C ALA A 67 17.49 0.06 -21.21
N ALA A 68 18.51 -0.47 -20.53
CA ALA A 68 19.18 -1.68 -20.99
C ALA A 68 18.30 -2.93 -20.75
N GLU A 69 18.37 -3.93 -21.64
CA GLU A 69 17.53 -5.14 -21.54
C GLU A 69 17.84 -5.95 -20.26
N ASP A 70 19.09 -6.00 -19.84
CA ASP A 70 19.53 -6.65 -18.60
C ASP A 70 19.19 -5.85 -17.33
N GLN A 71 18.76 -4.59 -17.49
CA GLN A 71 18.29 -3.71 -16.41
C GLN A 71 16.79 -3.41 -16.54
N LEU A 72 16.05 -4.20 -17.32
CA LEU A 72 14.66 -3.90 -17.67
C LEU A 72 13.78 -3.69 -16.44
N MET A 73 13.94 -4.50 -15.39
CA MET A 73 13.17 -4.33 -14.15
C MET A 73 13.52 -3.08 -13.35
N ARG A 74 14.69 -2.46 -13.56
CA ARG A 74 15.11 -1.25 -12.82
C ARG A 74 14.88 0.03 -13.60
N GLU A 75 14.90 -0.04 -14.92
CA GLU A 75 14.86 1.14 -15.79
C GLU A 75 13.67 1.15 -16.75
N GLY A 76 13.12 -0.01 -17.08
CA GLY A 76 11.99 -0.16 -17.98
C GLY A 76 10.69 0.39 -17.40
N LEU A 77 9.77 0.79 -18.28
CA LEU A 77 8.53 1.45 -17.90
C LEU A 77 7.37 0.45 -17.85
N PRO A 78 6.72 0.28 -16.69
CA PRO A 78 5.60 -0.64 -16.55
C PRO A 78 4.33 -0.08 -17.18
N ILE A 79 3.61 -0.92 -17.92
CA ILE A 79 2.24 -0.70 -18.39
C ILE A 79 1.40 -1.93 -18.05
N GLY A 80 0.09 -1.76 -17.91
CA GLY A 80 -0.81 -2.88 -17.67
C GLY A 80 -2.28 -2.51 -17.80
N ASN A 81 -3.13 -3.51 -17.93
CA ASN A 81 -4.58 -3.34 -18.07
C ASN A 81 -5.38 -4.09 -16.99
N GLY A 82 -4.72 -4.55 -15.94
CA GLY A 82 -5.27 -5.37 -14.86
C GLY A 82 -5.17 -6.88 -15.12
N ARG A 83 -4.75 -7.31 -16.31
CA ARG A 83 -4.54 -8.72 -16.69
C ARG A 83 -3.22 -8.90 -17.44
N LEU A 84 -3.07 -8.22 -18.57
CA LEU A 84 -1.83 -8.12 -19.33
C LEU A 84 -0.96 -7.01 -18.76
N GLY A 85 0.31 -7.32 -18.55
CA GLY A 85 1.35 -6.36 -18.19
C GLY A 85 2.48 -6.37 -19.20
N ALA A 86 3.21 -5.25 -19.26
CA ALA A 86 4.51 -5.26 -19.89
C ALA A 86 5.48 -4.29 -19.20
N VAL A 87 6.76 -4.61 -19.22
CA VAL A 87 7.85 -3.67 -18.93
C VAL A 87 8.56 -3.36 -20.24
N VAL A 88 8.67 -2.08 -20.59
CA VAL A 88 9.19 -1.63 -21.89
C VAL A 88 10.49 -0.83 -21.80
N SER A 89 11.44 -1.03 -22.71
CA SER A 89 12.80 -0.48 -22.59
C SER A 89 12.94 0.96 -23.09
N GLY A 90 12.13 1.35 -24.07
CA GLY A 90 12.22 2.60 -24.80
C GLY A 90 13.39 2.68 -25.80
N HIS A 91 14.09 1.58 -26.10
CA HIS A 91 15.27 1.61 -26.97
C HIS A 91 14.90 1.96 -28.42
N PRO A 92 15.55 2.95 -29.08
CA PRO A 92 15.09 3.52 -30.35
C PRO A 92 15.16 2.55 -31.55
N SER A 93 16.15 1.65 -31.62
CA SER A 93 16.29 0.64 -32.68
C SER A 93 15.87 -0.77 -32.31
N ARG A 94 15.71 -1.09 -31.01
CA ARG A 94 15.46 -2.46 -30.51
C ARG A 94 14.70 -2.43 -29.19
N GLU A 95 13.44 -2.05 -29.27
CA GLU A 95 12.52 -2.06 -28.13
C GLU A 95 12.34 -3.47 -27.60
N VAL A 96 12.24 -3.59 -26.28
CA VAL A 96 11.92 -4.85 -25.62
C VAL A 96 10.64 -4.65 -24.82
N LEU A 97 9.68 -5.54 -25.00
CA LEU A 97 8.51 -5.67 -24.14
C LEU A 97 8.57 -7.05 -23.51
N SER A 98 8.81 -7.11 -22.19
CA SER A 98 8.55 -8.34 -21.43
C SER A 98 7.07 -8.38 -21.08
N VAL A 99 6.31 -9.27 -21.70
CA VAL A 99 4.85 -9.30 -21.62
C VAL A 99 4.42 -10.47 -20.75
N SER A 100 3.48 -10.20 -19.85
CA SER A 100 2.95 -11.15 -18.88
C SER A 100 1.43 -11.14 -18.89
N ASP A 101 0.86 -12.24 -18.42
CA ASP A 101 -0.55 -12.37 -18.07
C ASP A 101 -0.62 -12.90 -16.64
N ILE A 102 -1.31 -12.20 -15.74
CA ILE A 102 -1.42 -12.55 -14.30
C ILE A 102 -1.82 -14.00 -14.03
N THR A 103 -2.52 -14.65 -14.96
CA THR A 103 -3.01 -16.03 -14.88
C THR A 103 -2.00 -17.08 -15.32
N LEU A 104 -0.88 -16.70 -15.93
CA LEU A 104 0.14 -17.65 -16.42
C LEU A 104 1.00 -18.21 -15.27
N TRP A 105 0.54 -19.32 -14.74
CA TRP A 105 1.12 -20.01 -13.60
C TRP A 105 1.39 -21.49 -13.91
N THR A 106 2.58 -21.97 -13.56
CA THR A 106 2.85 -23.41 -13.42
C THR A 106 2.36 -23.91 -12.06
N GLY A 107 2.53 -25.20 -11.78
CA GLY A 107 2.13 -25.83 -10.52
C GLY A 107 0.67 -26.27 -10.50
N GLY A 108 0.19 -26.65 -9.32
CA GLY A 108 -1.16 -27.17 -9.12
C GLY A 108 -1.63 -27.05 -7.69
N ALA A 109 -2.47 -27.99 -7.25
CA ALA A 109 -3.12 -27.94 -5.93
C ALA A 109 -2.17 -28.12 -4.73
N ASN A 110 -0.88 -28.40 -4.96
CA ASN A 110 0.21 -28.61 -4.00
C ASN A 110 -0.23 -29.26 -2.67
N ASP A 111 -0.71 -30.49 -2.75
CA ASP A 111 -1.54 -31.09 -1.69
C ASP A 111 -0.90 -32.21 -0.88
N ALA A 112 0.43 -32.25 -0.89
CA ALA A 112 1.21 -33.15 -0.07
C ALA A 112 2.05 -32.33 0.92
N LEU A 113 2.09 -32.79 2.18
CA LEU A 113 3.00 -32.25 3.18
C LEU A 113 4.35 -32.96 3.12
N GLU A 114 5.41 -32.19 3.30
CA GLU A 114 6.78 -32.66 3.49
C GLU A 114 6.96 -33.37 4.85
N SER A 115 8.20 -33.79 5.14
CA SER A 115 8.52 -34.53 6.37
C SER A 115 8.37 -33.68 7.64
N ASP A 116 8.45 -32.35 7.52
CA ASP A 116 8.24 -31.36 8.58
C ASP A 116 6.76 -30.93 8.72
N GLY A 117 5.87 -31.54 7.95
CA GLY A 117 4.44 -31.23 7.96
C GLY A 117 4.07 -29.91 7.31
N GLN A 118 4.99 -29.29 6.56
CA GLN A 118 4.77 -28.07 5.78
C GLN A 118 4.65 -28.41 4.29
N PHE A 119 4.45 -27.40 3.44
CA PHE A 119 4.23 -27.60 2.00
C PHE A 119 5.51 -27.36 1.19
N PRO A 120 5.76 -28.15 0.14
CA PRO A 120 6.84 -27.88 -0.81
C PRO A 120 6.74 -26.45 -1.35
N TYR A 121 7.86 -25.74 -1.39
CA TYR A 121 7.93 -24.38 -1.91
C TYR A 121 8.99 -24.25 -3.01
N ASP A 122 8.69 -24.93 -4.12
CA ASP A 122 9.51 -24.97 -5.32
C ASP A 122 8.66 -24.83 -6.59
N THR A 123 9.32 -24.57 -7.71
CA THR A 123 8.63 -24.34 -9.00
C THR A 123 8.00 -25.59 -9.61
N ALA A 124 8.35 -26.79 -9.13
CA ALA A 124 7.83 -28.05 -9.66
C ALA A 124 6.50 -28.44 -9.01
N HIS A 125 6.38 -28.25 -7.69
CA HIS A 125 5.18 -28.59 -6.92
C HIS A 125 4.24 -27.40 -6.76
N PHE A 126 4.73 -26.32 -6.14
CA PHE A 126 3.95 -25.11 -5.88
C PHE A 126 3.70 -24.32 -7.16
N GLY A 127 4.67 -24.32 -8.07
CA GLY A 127 4.60 -23.58 -9.33
C GLY A 127 5.19 -22.18 -9.23
N SER A 128 5.09 -21.44 -10.33
CA SER A 128 5.63 -20.08 -10.44
C SER A 128 4.83 -19.25 -11.43
N TYR A 129 4.71 -17.96 -11.13
CA TYR A 129 4.33 -16.95 -12.10
C TYR A 129 5.39 -16.85 -13.21
N GLY A 130 4.99 -16.55 -14.44
CA GLY A 130 5.95 -16.43 -15.54
C GLY A 130 5.56 -15.48 -16.66
N VAL A 131 6.55 -15.19 -17.50
CA VAL A 131 6.44 -14.31 -18.66
C VAL A 131 5.68 -15.05 -19.76
N LEU A 132 4.70 -14.38 -20.36
CA LEU A 132 3.89 -14.90 -21.45
C LEU A 132 4.69 -14.93 -22.76
N VAL A 133 5.29 -13.80 -23.13
CA VAL A 133 6.06 -13.65 -24.36
C VAL A 133 7.04 -12.48 -24.23
N LYS A 134 8.20 -12.55 -24.89
CA LYS A 134 9.03 -11.36 -25.15
C LYS A 134 8.76 -10.86 -26.55
N ALA A 135 8.51 -9.57 -26.69
CA ALA A 135 8.32 -8.94 -28.00
C ALA A 135 9.46 -7.95 -28.26
N TYR A 136 10.10 -8.08 -29.43
CA TYR A 136 11.21 -7.25 -29.86
C TYR A 136 10.80 -6.42 -31.07
N LEU A 137 10.70 -5.10 -30.90
CA LEU A 137 10.47 -4.19 -32.03
C LEU A 137 11.82 -3.66 -32.53
N GLU A 138 12.20 -4.13 -33.71
CA GLU A 138 13.46 -3.83 -34.37
C GLU A 138 13.25 -2.83 -35.51
N VAL A 139 13.92 -1.70 -35.43
CA VAL A 139 13.89 -0.61 -36.41
C VAL A 139 15.34 -0.30 -36.82
N PRO A 140 15.87 -0.98 -37.85
CA PRO A 140 17.28 -0.84 -38.25
C PRO A 140 17.66 0.59 -38.60
N GLY A 141 18.85 1.04 -38.17
CA GLY A 141 19.37 2.39 -38.45
C GLY A 141 18.95 3.46 -37.44
N HIS A 142 18.16 3.11 -36.42
CA HIS A 142 17.71 4.03 -35.37
C HIS A 142 18.55 3.89 -34.08
N ASP A 143 19.83 3.57 -34.20
CA ASP A 143 20.68 3.26 -33.04
C ASP A 143 20.87 4.48 -32.12
N PRO A 144 21.04 4.28 -30.79
CA PRO A 144 21.20 5.40 -29.86
C PRO A 144 22.31 6.39 -30.22
N SER A 145 23.37 5.92 -30.89
CA SER A 145 24.49 6.76 -31.36
C SER A 145 24.17 7.60 -32.60
N ALA A 146 23.09 7.27 -33.32
CA ALA A 146 22.69 7.93 -34.57
C ALA A 146 21.52 8.93 -34.37
N VAL A 147 20.86 8.89 -33.21
CA VAL A 147 19.70 9.75 -32.91
C VAL A 147 20.07 10.93 -32.01
N SER A 148 19.32 12.03 -32.11
CA SER A 148 19.40 13.18 -31.20
C SER A 148 18.08 13.42 -30.48
N ASP A 149 18.09 14.30 -29.47
CA ASP A 149 16.90 14.73 -28.72
C ASP A 149 16.04 13.59 -28.16
N TYR A 150 16.71 12.47 -27.82
CA TYR A 150 16.04 11.30 -27.28
C TYR A 150 15.38 11.61 -25.92
N ARG A 151 14.12 11.22 -25.81
CA ARG A 151 13.36 11.22 -24.55
C ARG A 151 12.45 10.01 -24.47
N ARG A 152 12.35 9.44 -23.26
CA ARG A 152 11.26 8.53 -22.91
C ARG A 152 10.55 9.01 -21.65
N ARG A 153 9.25 8.76 -21.57
CA ARG A 153 8.44 9.05 -20.40
C ARG A 153 7.38 7.99 -20.15
N LEU A 154 7.05 7.81 -18.88
CA LEU A 154 5.82 7.17 -18.44
C LEU A 154 4.86 8.26 -17.96
N ASP A 155 3.79 8.49 -18.72
CA ASP A 155 2.72 9.42 -18.36
C ASP A 155 1.70 8.70 -17.47
N LEU A 156 1.74 9.00 -16.17
CA LEU A 156 0.85 8.42 -15.19
C LEU A 156 -0.57 8.96 -15.31
N SER A 157 -0.79 10.14 -15.90
CA SER A 157 -2.12 10.73 -16.02
C SER A 157 -2.93 10.04 -17.11
N ASN A 158 -2.27 9.70 -18.21
CA ASN A 158 -2.89 9.11 -19.39
C ASN A 158 -2.66 7.59 -19.51
N GLY A 159 -1.84 7.00 -18.63
CA GLY A 159 -1.46 5.58 -18.68
C GLY A 159 -0.70 5.23 -19.97
N LEU A 160 0.26 6.07 -20.35
CA LEU A 160 0.87 6.05 -21.67
C LEU A 160 2.39 6.19 -21.60
N THR A 161 3.12 5.25 -22.19
CA THR A 161 4.56 5.40 -22.42
C THR A 161 4.79 6.09 -23.76
N THR A 162 5.69 7.08 -23.79
CA THR A 162 6.08 7.76 -25.03
C THR A 162 7.60 7.76 -25.18
N VAL A 163 8.10 7.47 -26.39
CA VAL A 163 9.50 7.62 -26.79
C VAL A 163 9.58 8.53 -27.99
N GLU A 164 10.46 9.52 -27.96
CA GLU A 164 10.68 10.48 -29.04
C GLU A 164 12.17 10.70 -29.27
N TYR A 165 12.54 10.93 -30.53
CA TYR A 165 13.92 11.27 -30.94
C TYR A 165 13.93 11.84 -32.37
N GLU A 166 15.04 12.43 -32.77
CA GLU A 166 15.29 12.89 -34.14
C GLU A 166 16.34 12.01 -34.84
N LEU A 167 16.12 11.77 -36.14
CA LEU A 167 17.06 11.08 -37.02
C LEU A 167 16.90 11.63 -38.45
N GLY A 168 18.00 12.14 -39.03
CA GLY A 168 18.00 12.65 -40.41
C GLY A 168 16.96 13.75 -40.65
N GLY A 169 16.77 14.67 -39.70
CA GLY A 169 15.77 15.75 -39.79
C GLY A 169 14.31 15.29 -39.68
N THR A 170 14.07 14.04 -39.26
CA THR A 170 12.74 13.48 -39.01
C THR A 170 12.59 13.19 -37.52
N ARG A 171 11.50 13.68 -36.93
CA ARG A 171 11.11 13.36 -35.56
C ARG A 171 10.28 12.10 -35.55
N TYR A 172 10.73 11.10 -34.82
CA TYR A 172 10.08 9.82 -34.63
C TYR A 172 9.43 9.77 -33.25
N ARG A 173 8.22 9.22 -33.18
CA ARG A 173 7.45 9.08 -31.94
C ARG A 173 6.83 7.71 -31.83
N ARG A 174 6.97 7.10 -30.65
CA ARG A 174 6.36 5.82 -30.28
C ARG A 174 5.48 5.99 -29.06
N GLU A 175 4.27 5.47 -29.13
CA GLU A 175 3.26 5.51 -28.07
C GLU A 175 2.92 4.07 -27.70
N ILE A 176 3.08 3.70 -26.42
CA ILE A 176 2.89 2.33 -25.93
C ILE A 176 1.97 2.32 -24.71
N TYR A 177 0.90 1.53 -24.76
CA TYR A 177 -0.06 1.39 -23.65
C TYR A 177 -0.73 0.01 -23.67
N CYS A 178 -1.25 -0.41 -22.52
CA CYS A 178 -2.03 -1.64 -22.38
C CYS A 178 -3.50 -1.26 -22.15
N SER A 179 -4.34 -1.43 -23.18
CA SER A 179 -5.76 -1.05 -23.14
C SER A 179 -6.56 -2.11 -22.41
N HIS A 180 -7.28 -1.72 -21.36
CA HIS A 180 -8.25 -2.59 -20.71
C HIS A 180 -9.55 -2.75 -21.51
N PRO A 181 -10.17 -1.68 -22.05
CA PRO A 181 -11.41 -1.85 -22.83
C PRO A 181 -11.27 -2.73 -24.08
N ASP A 182 -10.06 -2.78 -24.65
CA ASP A 182 -9.76 -3.56 -25.86
C ASP A 182 -9.01 -4.86 -25.56
N ASP A 183 -8.49 -5.01 -24.35
CA ASP A 183 -7.71 -6.14 -23.88
C ASP A 183 -6.47 -6.45 -24.75
N VAL A 184 -5.71 -5.40 -25.08
CA VAL A 184 -4.53 -5.48 -25.95
C VAL A 184 -3.43 -4.51 -25.52
N ILE A 185 -2.18 -4.88 -25.77
CA ILE A 185 -1.04 -3.95 -25.80
C ILE A 185 -0.97 -3.31 -27.18
N VAL A 186 -0.80 -2.00 -27.22
CA VAL A 186 -0.71 -1.22 -28.45
C VAL A 186 0.65 -0.53 -28.51
N VAL A 187 1.32 -0.64 -29.66
CA VAL A 187 2.49 0.16 -30.03
C VAL A 187 2.14 0.94 -31.29
N ARG A 188 2.08 2.27 -31.19
CA ARG A 188 1.83 3.16 -32.32
C ARG A 188 3.12 3.88 -32.69
N LEU A 189 3.51 3.77 -33.96
CA LEU A 189 4.68 4.43 -34.52
C LEU A 189 4.22 5.58 -35.43
N THR A 190 4.75 6.78 -35.21
CA THR A 190 4.44 7.97 -36.03
C THR A 190 5.70 8.78 -36.32
N ARG A 191 5.67 9.60 -37.37
CA ARG A 191 6.79 10.47 -37.76
C ARG A 191 6.33 11.84 -38.23
N VAL A 192 7.19 12.84 -38.09
CA VAL A 192 7.06 14.19 -38.69
C VAL A 192 8.38 14.52 -39.36
N GLY A 193 8.39 14.82 -40.67
CA GLY A 193 9.62 15.01 -41.44
C GLY A 193 9.60 14.27 -42.77
N GLY A 194 10.76 13.82 -43.29
CA GLY A 194 10.87 13.12 -44.58
C GLY A 194 11.10 11.61 -44.50
N GLY A 195 11.46 11.07 -43.32
CA GLY A 195 11.74 9.66 -43.10
C GLY A 195 10.49 8.78 -42.99
N ALA A 196 10.70 7.47 -42.85
CA ALA A 196 9.64 6.46 -42.77
C ALA A 196 10.02 5.35 -41.78
N TRP A 197 9.02 4.60 -41.31
CA TRP A 197 9.19 3.42 -40.47
C TRP A 197 9.32 2.17 -41.33
N SER A 198 10.44 1.45 -41.16
CA SER A 198 10.65 0.11 -41.66
C SER A 198 11.26 -0.76 -40.57
N GLY A 199 10.75 -1.98 -40.39
CA GLY A 199 11.17 -2.82 -39.29
C GLY A 199 10.29 -4.05 -39.09
N ARG A 200 10.39 -4.64 -37.90
CA ARG A 200 9.63 -5.82 -37.51
C ARG A 200 9.34 -5.86 -36.01
N LEU A 201 8.25 -6.52 -35.65
CA LEU A 201 7.98 -6.95 -34.29
C LEU A 201 8.06 -8.48 -34.24
N THR A 202 9.10 -8.96 -33.58
CA THR A 202 9.40 -10.39 -33.40
C THR A 202 8.81 -10.86 -32.08
N LEU A 203 8.10 -11.98 -32.08
CA LEU A 203 7.68 -12.65 -30.84
C LEU A 203 8.68 -13.75 -30.48
N THR A 204 8.96 -13.91 -29.19
CA THR A 204 9.81 -14.98 -28.70
C THR A 204 9.12 -15.65 -27.51
N GLY A 205 8.81 -16.94 -27.66
CA GLY A 205 8.32 -17.79 -26.59
C GLY A 205 9.35 -17.89 -25.45
N THR A 206 8.89 -18.00 -24.22
CA THR A 206 9.76 -18.02 -23.02
C THR A 206 10.01 -19.43 -22.50
N ARG A 207 9.36 -20.44 -23.10
CA ARG A 207 9.47 -21.87 -22.80
C ARG A 207 9.66 -22.72 -24.08
N GLY A 208 10.12 -22.10 -25.16
CA GLY A 208 10.34 -22.77 -26.44
C GLY A 208 9.10 -22.88 -27.32
N GLU A 209 8.07 -22.06 -27.06
CA GLU A 209 6.85 -22.04 -27.88
C GLU A 209 7.17 -21.64 -29.34
N PRO A 210 6.77 -22.45 -30.35
CA PRO A 210 7.03 -22.14 -31.74
C PRO A 210 6.12 -21.03 -32.24
N ILE A 211 6.70 -20.01 -32.87
CA ILE A 211 5.94 -18.91 -33.48
C ILE A 211 5.52 -19.29 -34.90
N THR A 212 4.27 -19.02 -35.21
CA THR A 212 3.68 -19.16 -36.55
C THR A 212 3.26 -17.80 -37.08
N VAL A 213 3.29 -17.61 -38.40
CA VAL A 213 2.90 -16.38 -39.06
C VAL A 213 1.76 -16.61 -40.05
N ASP A 214 0.89 -15.62 -40.17
CA ASP A 214 -0.14 -15.53 -41.20
C ASP A 214 0.05 -14.24 -42.00
N PRO A 215 0.63 -14.32 -43.21
CA PRO A 215 0.81 -13.17 -44.09
C PRO A 215 -0.51 -12.53 -44.54
N ALA A 216 -1.61 -13.27 -44.62
CA ALA A 216 -2.89 -12.75 -45.10
C ALA A 216 -3.51 -11.76 -44.11
N THR A 217 -3.22 -11.93 -42.82
CA THR A 217 -3.70 -11.05 -41.76
C THR A 217 -2.60 -10.26 -41.06
N ALA A 218 -1.37 -10.29 -41.61
CA ALA A 218 -0.18 -9.65 -41.06
C ALA A 218 -0.01 -9.92 -39.55
N SER A 219 -0.14 -11.19 -39.15
CA SER A 219 -0.06 -11.61 -37.75
C SER A 219 1.00 -12.68 -37.50
N ALA A 220 1.53 -12.71 -36.28
CA ALA A 220 2.45 -13.71 -35.77
C ALA A 220 1.98 -14.14 -34.37
N GLY A 221 2.10 -15.41 -34.00
CA GLY A 221 1.66 -15.88 -32.70
C GLY A 221 1.93 -17.36 -32.43
N PHE A 222 1.59 -17.80 -31.23
CA PHE A 222 1.68 -19.20 -30.82
C PHE A 222 0.47 -19.61 -29.99
N ALA A 223 0.24 -20.92 -29.92
CA ALA A 223 -0.62 -21.59 -28.96
C ALA A 223 0.18 -22.75 -28.34
N ALA A 224 0.12 -22.90 -27.03
CA ALA A 224 0.83 -23.92 -26.28
C ALA A 224 0.04 -24.33 -25.03
N GLU A 225 0.54 -25.32 -24.30
CA GLU A 225 -0.02 -25.80 -23.04
C GLU A 225 1.13 -26.04 -22.05
N LEU A 226 0.96 -25.62 -20.80
CA LEU A 226 1.89 -25.93 -19.71
C LEU A 226 1.68 -27.36 -19.20
N ASP A 227 2.65 -27.92 -18.48
CA ASP A 227 2.58 -29.29 -17.94
C ASP A 227 1.37 -29.53 -17.00
N ASN A 228 0.81 -28.47 -16.42
CA ASN A 228 -0.40 -28.54 -15.58
C ASN A 228 -1.71 -28.51 -16.39
N GLY A 229 -1.65 -28.48 -17.71
CA GLY A 229 -2.80 -28.43 -18.61
C GLY A 229 -3.36 -27.03 -18.88
N LEU A 230 -2.68 -25.98 -18.42
CA LEU A 230 -3.07 -24.60 -18.69
C LEU A 230 -2.67 -24.22 -20.12
N ALA A 231 -3.65 -24.10 -21.02
CA ALA A 231 -3.41 -23.62 -22.37
C ALA A 231 -3.08 -22.13 -22.35
N HIS A 232 -2.14 -21.68 -23.18
CA HIS A 232 -1.74 -20.27 -23.29
C HIS A 232 -1.37 -19.89 -24.71
N ALA A 233 -1.56 -18.61 -25.04
CA ALA A 233 -1.30 -18.10 -26.39
C ALA A 233 -0.91 -16.62 -26.38
N ALA A 234 -0.23 -16.19 -27.43
CA ALA A 234 -0.02 -14.78 -27.74
C ALA A 234 -0.07 -14.56 -29.26
N VAL A 235 -0.65 -13.44 -29.68
CA VAL A 235 -0.80 -13.05 -31.09
C VAL A 235 -0.48 -11.56 -31.22
N ALA A 236 0.44 -11.23 -32.13
CA ALA A 236 0.70 -9.88 -32.61
C ALA A 236 0.12 -9.67 -34.01
N ARG A 237 -0.33 -8.46 -34.32
CA ARG A 237 -0.80 -8.04 -35.65
C ARG A 237 -0.31 -6.64 -35.98
N ALA A 238 0.07 -6.42 -37.23
CA ALA A 238 0.44 -5.11 -37.77
C ALA A 238 -0.66 -4.52 -38.67
N ALA A 239 -0.86 -3.21 -38.60
CA ALA A 239 -1.73 -2.46 -39.49
C ALA A 239 -1.07 -1.14 -39.93
N ALA A 240 -0.89 -0.97 -41.24
CA ALA A 240 -0.48 0.31 -41.82
C ALA A 240 -1.68 1.25 -41.88
N HIS A 241 -1.60 2.39 -41.20
CA HIS A 241 -2.64 3.42 -41.25
C HIS A 241 -2.34 4.52 -42.26
N ARG A 242 -1.05 4.80 -42.53
CA ARG A 242 -0.62 5.77 -43.53
C ARG A 242 0.74 5.40 -44.10
N GLY A 243 0.83 5.36 -45.43
CA GLY A 243 2.05 5.01 -46.15
C GLY A 243 2.48 3.55 -45.98
N GLY A 244 3.31 3.07 -46.89
CA GLY A 244 3.98 1.76 -46.77
C GLY A 244 3.06 0.54 -46.80
N THR A 245 3.63 -0.59 -46.36
CA THR A 245 2.96 -1.90 -46.31
C THR A 245 3.28 -2.62 -45.00
N VAL A 246 2.41 -3.55 -44.61
CA VAL A 246 2.62 -4.49 -43.49
C VAL A 246 2.52 -5.92 -43.99
N GLY A 247 3.18 -6.84 -43.30
CA GLY A 247 3.14 -8.27 -43.59
C GLY A 247 3.53 -9.12 -42.39
N ALA A 248 3.76 -10.40 -42.63
CA ALA A 248 4.34 -11.32 -41.64
C ALA A 248 5.28 -12.30 -42.34
N SER A 249 6.41 -12.60 -41.69
CA SER A 249 7.44 -13.50 -42.22
C SER A 249 8.30 -14.04 -41.09
N GLY A 250 8.67 -15.33 -41.18
CA GLY A 250 9.44 -15.99 -40.13
C GLY A 250 8.64 -16.11 -38.83
N ASP A 251 9.08 -15.40 -37.80
CA ASP A 251 8.50 -15.29 -36.45
C ASP A 251 7.98 -13.87 -36.15
N SER A 252 7.84 -13.05 -37.20
CA SER A 252 7.70 -11.61 -37.07
C SER A 252 6.53 -11.07 -37.89
N VAL A 253 5.89 -10.01 -37.39
CA VAL A 253 5.14 -9.08 -38.25
C VAL A 253 6.09 -7.99 -38.75
N THR A 254 5.97 -7.61 -40.03
CA THR A 254 6.87 -6.68 -40.71
C THR A 254 6.13 -5.43 -41.18
N PHE A 255 6.85 -4.31 -41.29
CA PHE A 255 6.35 -3.08 -41.86
C PHE A 255 7.46 -2.39 -42.65
N GLU A 256 7.12 -1.78 -43.79
CA GLU A 256 8.08 -1.16 -44.69
C GLU A 256 7.55 0.17 -45.23
N GLY A 257 8.36 1.23 -45.13
CA GLY A 257 8.07 2.54 -45.73
C GLY A 257 6.83 3.23 -45.17
N CYS A 258 6.47 2.98 -43.91
CA CYS A 258 5.23 3.47 -43.31
C CYS A 258 5.39 4.84 -42.63
N ASP A 259 4.36 5.69 -42.71
CA ASP A 259 4.31 6.95 -41.95
C ASP A 259 3.66 6.76 -40.57
N GLU A 260 2.72 5.82 -40.49
CA GLU A 260 2.04 5.43 -39.27
C GLU A 260 1.74 3.92 -39.27
N VAL A 261 2.27 3.24 -38.26
CA VAL A 261 2.07 1.80 -38.04
C VAL A 261 1.42 1.60 -36.68
N LEU A 262 0.42 0.73 -36.64
CA LEU A 262 -0.16 0.22 -35.41
C LEU A 262 0.25 -1.26 -35.27
N LEU A 263 0.95 -1.59 -34.19
CA LEU A 263 1.25 -2.96 -33.80
C LEU A 263 0.39 -3.26 -32.57
N VAL A 264 -0.33 -4.37 -32.60
CA VAL A 264 -1.21 -4.79 -31.51
C VAL A 264 -0.83 -6.19 -31.07
N LEU A 265 -0.71 -6.39 -29.76
CA LEU A 265 -0.42 -7.67 -29.13
C LEU A 265 -1.51 -8.02 -28.12
N SER A 266 -1.96 -9.26 -28.15
CA SER A 266 -2.86 -9.84 -27.16
C SER A 266 -2.36 -11.24 -26.79
N GLY A 267 -2.75 -11.74 -25.64
CA GLY A 267 -2.49 -13.12 -25.24
C GLY A 267 -3.11 -13.44 -23.90
N GLY A 268 -2.84 -14.63 -23.37
CA GLY A 268 -3.24 -15.10 -22.04
C GLY A 268 -3.51 -16.61 -21.98
N THR A 269 -4.28 -17.06 -20.97
CA THR A 269 -4.41 -18.49 -20.63
C THR A 269 -5.84 -19.04 -20.51
N SER A 270 -6.01 -20.36 -20.44
CA SER A 270 -7.30 -21.02 -20.15
C SER A 270 -7.69 -21.03 -18.67
N TYR A 271 -7.09 -20.16 -17.85
CA TYR A 271 -7.43 -20.05 -16.42
C TYR A 271 -8.91 -19.66 -16.23
N SER A 272 -9.54 -20.27 -15.23
CA SER A 272 -10.87 -19.94 -14.75
C SER A 272 -10.85 -19.81 -13.23
N PRO A 273 -11.56 -18.84 -12.63
CA PRO A 273 -11.73 -18.76 -11.18
C PRO A 273 -12.71 -19.82 -10.63
N ASP A 274 -13.14 -20.79 -11.45
CA ASP A 274 -13.92 -21.92 -10.99
C ASP A 274 -13.08 -22.85 -10.10
N ALA A 275 -13.59 -23.12 -8.90
CA ALA A 275 -12.95 -24.05 -7.98
C ALA A 275 -12.92 -25.49 -8.51
N ASP A 276 -13.64 -25.83 -9.59
CA ASP A 276 -13.48 -27.10 -10.31
C ASP A 276 -12.21 -27.10 -11.19
N GLY A 277 -11.05 -27.09 -10.52
CA GLY A 277 -9.74 -27.28 -11.16
C GLY A 277 -9.10 -26.04 -11.79
N PHE A 278 -9.74 -24.87 -11.72
CA PHE A 278 -9.20 -23.56 -12.14
C PHE A 278 -8.76 -23.44 -13.62
N ILE A 279 -9.13 -24.41 -14.46
CA ILE A 279 -8.79 -24.47 -15.87
C ILE A 279 -10.06 -24.75 -16.67
N ASP A 280 -10.43 -23.83 -17.56
CA ASP A 280 -11.48 -24.03 -18.54
C ASP A 280 -10.90 -24.75 -19.77
N ARG A 281 -11.18 -26.05 -19.88
CA ARG A 281 -10.64 -26.89 -20.95
C ARG A 281 -11.26 -26.61 -22.33
N ASP A 282 -12.37 -25.90 -22.38
CA ASP A 282 -13.03 -25.52 -23.62
C ASP A 282 -12.58 -24.14 -24.13
N ALA A 283 -11.81 -23.40 -23.33
CA ALA A 283 -11.27 -22.10 -23.71
C ALA A 283 -10.21 -22.23 -24.82
N ASP A 284 -10.28 -21.34 -25.82
CA ASP A 284 -9.25 -21.17 -26.85
C ASP A 284 -8.58 -19.78 -26.69
N PRO A 285 -7.48 -19.69 -25.93
CA PRO A 285 -6.70 -18.47 -25.77
C PRO A 285 -6.20 -17.87 -27.10
N HIS A 286 -5.86 -18.72 -28.07
CA HIS A 286 -5.29 -18.27 -29.34
C HIS A 286 -6.36 -17.62 -30.22
N ALA A 287 -7.52 -18.25 -30.38
CA ALA A 287 -8.64 -17.66 -31.11
C ALA A 287 -9.09 -16.35 -30.47
N THR A 288 -9.11 -16.28 -29.14
CA THR A 288 -9.44 -15.06 -28.39
C THR A 288 -8.43 -13.95 -28.68
N ALA A 289 -7.13 -14.21 -28.55
CA ALA A 289 -6.08 -13.23 -28.83
C ALA A 289 -6.08 -12.77 -30.31
N ALA A 290 -6.29 -13.69 -31.25
CA ALA A 290 -6.38 -13.37 -32.68
C ALA A 290 -7.59 -12.47 -32.99
N ALA A 291 -8.74 -12.70 -32.34
CA ALA A 291 -9.94 -11.88 -32.49
C ALA A 291 -9.76 -10.48 -31.88
N ARG A 292 -9.17 -10.36 -30.68
CA ARG A 292 -8.89 -9.07 -30.02
C ARG A 292 -7.94 -8.21 -30.84
N THR A 293 -6.83 -8.78 -31.30
CA THR A 293 -5.89 -8.05 -32.16
C THR A 293 -6.52 -7.65 -33.51
N ALA A 294 -7.39 -8.48 -34.09
CA ALA A 294 -8.12 -8.13 -35.33
C ALA A 294 -9.04 -6.92 -35.11
N ALA A 295 -9.84 -6.96 -34.03
CA ALA A 295 -10.79 -5.91 -33.69
C ALA A 295 -10.07 -4.58 -33.39
N ALA A 296 -8.94 -4.63 -32.69
CA ALA A 296 -8.13 -3.47 -32.39
C ALA A 296 -7.49 -2.87 -33.66
N ALA A 297 -6.87 -3.70 -34.51
CA ALA A 297 -6.31 -3.25 -35.79
C ALA A 297 -7.37 -2.55 -36.67
N LYS A 298 -8.60 -3.09 -36.72
CA LYS A 298 -9.72 -2.48 -37.45
C LYS A 298 -10.23 -1.18 -36.82
N THR A 299 -10.14 -1.05 -35.49
CA THR A 299 -10.56 0.16 -34.76
C THR A 299 -9.70 1.37 -35.12
N GLY A 300 -8.40 1.15 -35.24
CA GLY A 300 -7.39 2.17 -35.51
C GLY A 300 -6.93 2.97 -34.30
N ALA A 301 -5.73 3.54 -34.44
CA ALA A 301 -4.95 4.10 -33.34
C ALA A 301 -5.67 5.19 -32.52
N THR A 302 -6.31 6.15 -33.18
CA THR A 302 -6.97 7.28 -32.50
C THR A 302 -8.09 6.85 -31.56
N ARG A 303 -8.95 5.91 -32.01
CA ARG A 303 -10.09 5.46 -31.21
C ARG A 303 -9.69 4.48 -30.12
N LEU A 304 -8.64 3.67 -30.34
CA LEU A 304 -8.05 2.82 -29.30
C LEU A 304 -7.50 3.68 -28.16
N LEU A 305 -6.66 4.68 -28.50
CA LEU A 305 -6.09 5.57 -27.49
C LEU A 305 -7.17 6.34 -26.75
N ALA A 306 -8.24 6.76 -27.44
CA ALA A 306 -9.36 7.43 -26.82
C ALA A 306 -10.12 6.55 -25.81
N ALA A 307 -10.33 5.27 -26.14
CA ALA A 307 -10.96 4.32 -25.24
C ALA A 307 -10.11 4.06 -24.00
N HIS A 308 -8.81 3.84 -24.20
CA HIS A 308 -7.80 3.63 -23.16
C HIS A 308 -7.70 4.83 -22.21
N VAL A 309 -7.49 6.03 -22.72
CA VAL A 309 -7.29 7.22 -21.88
C VAL A 309 -8.54 7.52 -21.07
N ALA A 310 -9.72 7.41 -21.66
CA ALA A 310 -10.97 7.59 -20.92
C ALA A 310 -11.21 6.49 -19.88
N ASP A 311 -10.62 5.30 -20.06
CA ASP A 311 -10.63 4.22 -19.06
C ASP A 311 -9.75 4.54 -17.87
N HIS A 312 -8.48 4.74 -18.18
CA HIS A 312 -7.43 4.98 -17.23
C HIS A 312 -7.79 6.18 -16.36
N ARG A 313 -8.20 7.29 -16.98
CA ARG A 313 -8.54 8.53 -16.29
C ARG A 313 -9.80 8.42 -15.43
N ALA A 314 -10.75 7.55 -15.76
CA ALA A 314 -11.93 7.35 -14.91
C ALA A 314 -11.56 6.79 -13.53
N LEU A 315 -10.44 6.07 -13.44
CA LEU A 315 -9.87 5.58 -12.18
C LEU A 315 -8.80 6.52 -11.64
N PHE A 316 -7.86 6.98 -12.48
CA PHE A 316 -6.72 7.76 -12.02
C PHE A 316 -7.12 9.17 -11.56
N ASP A 317 -8.09 9.82 -12.21
CA ASP A 317 -8.51 11.18 -11.86
C ASP A 317 -9.39 11.22 -10.59
N THR A 318 -9.70 10.08 -9.95
CA THR A 318 -10.52 10.02 -8.73
C THR A 318 -9.84 10.66 -7.52
N MET A 319 -8.51 10.81 -7.53
CA MET A 319 -7.73 11.37 -6.44
C MET A 319 -6.53 12.17 -6.98
N SER A 320 -6.24 13.28 -6.31
CA SER A 320 -5.05 14.10 -6.57
C SER A 320 -4.31 14.40 -5.27
N VAL A 321 -2.98 14.46 -5.31
CA VAL A 321 -2.14 14.88 -4.18
C VAL A 321 -1.15 15.97 -4.61
N ASP A 322 -1.04 16.99 -3.77
CA ASP A 322 -0.10 18.09 -3.86
C ASP A 322 0.51 18.28 -2.47
N LEU A 323 1.79 17.91 -2.32
CA LEU A 323 2.54 17.99 -1.06
C LEU A 323 3.35 19.30 -0.94
N GLY A 324 3.23 20.20 -1.92
CA GLY A 324 4.02 21.41 -2.04
C GLY A 324 4.81 21.48 -3.36
N ALA A 325 5.54 22.59 -3.54
CA ALA A 325 6.28 22.86 -4.77
C ALA A 325 7.74 22.44 -4.67
N SER A 326 8.22 21.76 -5.70
CA SER A 326 9.65 21.52 -5.90
C SER A 326 10.36 22.77 -6.46
N THR A 327 11.65 22.91 -6.18
CA THR A 327 12.46 24.00 -6.73
C THR A 327 12.61 23.90 -8.25
N ALA A 328 12.88 25.01 -8.93
CA ALA A 328 13.13 25.01 -10.37
C ALA A 328 14.30 24.08 -10.76
N ALA A 329 15.33 23.99 -9.90
CA ALA A 329 16.45 23.08 -10.11
C ALA A 329 16.01 21.60 -10.04
N GLN A 330 15.17 21.22 -9.08
CA GLN A 330 14.61 19.87 -8.99
C GLN A 330 13.73 19.53 -10.21
N ARG A 331 12.86 20.45 -10.64
CA ARG A 331 11.96 20.25 -11.80
C ARG A 331 12.70 20.12 -13.14
N ALA A 332 13.91 20.66 -13.23
CA ALA A 332 14.76 20.55 -14.41
C ALA A 332 15.44 19.17 -14.56
N LEU A 333 15.48 18.37 -13.48
CA LEU A 333 16.08 17.05 -13.48
C LEU A 333 15.12 15.98 -14.01
N ASP A 334 15.71 14.93 -14.58
CA ASP A 334 15.04 13.67 -14.88
C ASP A 334 14.75 12.90 -13.57
N THR A 335 13.82 11.95 -13.61
CA THR A 335 13.28 11.28 -12.41
C THR A 335 14.36 10.58 -11.57
N ASP A 336 15.27 9.87 -12.23
CA ASP A 336 16.42 9.18 -11.64
C ASP A 336 17.37 10.15 -10.91
N LYS A 337 17.66 11.29 -11.54
CA LYS A 337 18.51 12.34 -10.98
C LYS A 337 17.87 13.04 -9.79
N ARG A 338 16.53 13.15 -9.76
CA ARG A 338 15.80 13.69 -8.59
C ARG A 338 15.95 12.77 -7.37
N LEU A 339 15.82 11.45 -7.55
CA LEU A 339 16.05 10.48 -6.46
C LEU A 339 17.47 10.60 -5.89
N LEU A 340 18.48 10.67 -6.77
CA LEU A 340 19.88 10.86 -6.36
C LEU A 340 20.10 12.18 -5.63
N ALA A 341 19.57 13.29 -6.16
CA ALA A 341 19.73 14.62 -5.56
C ALA A 341 19.06 14.73 -4.19
N ARG A 342 17.91 14.06 -4.00
CA ARG A 342 17.21 14.00 -2.72
C ARG A 342 18.03 13.28 -1.65
N GLN A 343 18.69 12.16 -2.01
CA GLN A 343 19.46 11.35 -1.06
C GLN A 343 20.86 11.92 -0.76
N ALA A 344 21.38 12.79 -1.62
CA ALA A 344 22.69 13.41 -1.42
C ALA A 344 22.82 14.08 -0.03
N SER A 345 24.04 14.18 0.50
CA SER A 345 24.29 14.88 1.76
C SER A 345 23.83 16.35 1.67
N GLY A 346 22.94 16.77 2.57
CA GLY A 346 22.30 18.09 2.51
C GLY A 346 21.16 18.21 1.48
N GLY A 347 20.75 17.08 0.87
CA GLY A 347 19.60 16.96 -0.01
C GLY A 347 18.33 17.48 0.65
N ARG A 348 17.54 18.23 -0.11
CA ARG A 348 16.29 18.83 0.37
C ARG A 348 15.11 17.91 0.04
N PRO A 349 14.02 17.96 0.81
CA PRO A 349 12.74 17.39 0.40
C PRO A 349 12.39 17.75 -1.04
N ASP A 350 11.73 16.82 -1.73
CA ASP A 350 11.28 17.02 -3.11
C ASP A 350 9.78 16.70 -3.22
N PRO A 351 8.89 17.63 -2.81
CA PRO A 351 7.47 17.31 -2.60
C PRO A 351 6.74 16.82 -3.85
N GLU A 352 7.08 17.29 -5.05
CA GLU A 352 6.46 16.78 -6.29
C GLU A 352 6.97 15.39 -6.66
N LEU A 353 8.22 15.03 -6.29
CA LEU A 353 8.74 13.68 -6.50
C LEU A 353 8.03 12.71 -5.56
N GLU A 354 7.85 13.11 -4.30
CA GLU A 354 7.14 12.35 -3.27
C GLU A 354 5.66 12.18 -3.63
N ALA A 355 5.01 13.23 -4.13
CA ALA A 355 3.65 13.15 -4.67
C ALA A 355 3.57 12.24 -5.91
N SER A 356 4.59 12.27 -6.78
CA SER A 356 4.66 11.36 -7.93
C SER A 356 4.78 9.90 -7.51
N TYR A 357 5.46 9.61 -6.39
CA TYR A 357 5.59 8.25 -5.87
C TYR A 357 4.24 7.71 -5.34
N VAL A 358 3.47 8.54 -4.63
CA VAL A 358 2.09 8.21 -4.20
C VAL A 358 1.21 7.92 -5.42
N GLN A 359 1.29 8.77 -6.45
CA GLN A 359 0.52 8.58 -7.67
C GLN A 359 1.01 7.38 -8.50
N PHE A 360 2.28 7.01 -8.40
CA PHE A 360 2.81 5.79 -9.00
C PHE A 360 2.22 4.53 -8.34
N GLY A 361 2.07 4.49 -7.02
CA GLY A 361 1.33 3.41 -6.34
C GLY A 361 -0.12 3.28 -6.83
N ARG A 362 -0.82 4.41 -7.04
CA ARG A 362 -2.16 4.41 -7.65
C ARG A 362 -2.14 3.90 -9.09
N TYR A 363 -1.17 4.36 -9.89
CA TYR A 363 -0.98 3.91 -11.26
C TYR A 363 -0.77 2.38 -11.34
N LEU A 364 0.06 1.80 -10.47
CA LEU A 364 0.28 0.36 -10.41
C LEU A 364 -1.02 -0.40 -10.06
N THR A 365 -1.85 0.15 -9.16
CA THR A 365 -3.17 -0.41 -8.83
C THR A 365 -4.09 -0.42 -10.06
N VAL A 366 -4.21 0.73 -10.75
CA VAL A 366 -5.04 0.89 -11.97
C VAL A 366 -4.56 -0.03 -13.09
N CYS A 367 -3.25 -0.21 -13.23
CA CYS A 367 -2.68 -1.07 -14.26
C CYS A 367 -2.70 -2.55 -13.91
N GLY A 368 -2.89 -2.93 -12.64
CA GLY A 368 -2.61 -4.28 -12.18
C GLY A 368 -3.78 -5.04 -11.55
N SER A 369 -4.77 -4.35 -10.98
CA SER A 369 -5.82 -4.99 -10.16
C SER A 369 -7.22 -4.75 -10.71
N ARG A 370 -7.52 -5.32 -11.88
CA ARG A 370 -8.83 -5.12 -12.56
C ARG A 370 -9.36 -6.35 -13.30
N SER A 371 -8.84 -7.53 -12.99
CA SER A 371 -9.21 -8.80 -13.62
C SER A 371 -9.52 -9.85 -12.55
N SER A 372 -9.44 -11.14 -12.90
CA SER A 372 -9.78 -12.29 -12.06
C SER A 372 -8.80 -12.60 -10.94
N LEU A 373 -7.61 -11.99 -10.93
CA LEU A 373 -6.56 -12.27 -9.95
C LEU A 373 -6.03 -10.96 -9.34
N PRO A 374 -5.58 -10.99 -8.07
CA PRO A 374 -5.04 -9.81 -7.42
C PRO A 374 -3.59 -9.56 -7.84
N LEU A 375 -3.05 -8.41 -7.42
CA LEU A 375 -1.61 -8.15 -7.48
C LEU A 375 -0.83 -9.10 -6.57
N ASN A 376 0.10 -9.86 -7.14
CA ASN A 376 1.07 -10.71 -6.42
C ASN A 376 2.31 -9.91 -5.96
N LEU A 377 3.35 -10.59 -5.45
CA LEU A 377 4.60 -9.96 -4.98
C LEU A 377 5.29 -8.99 -5.97
N GLN A 378 5.12 -9.18 -7.27
CA GLN A 378 5.67 -8.32 -8.34
C GLN A 378 4.56 -7.71 -9.23
N GLY A 379 3.30 -7.82 -8.78
CA GLY A 379 2.13 -7.42 -9.55
C GLY A 379 2.04 -8.15 -10.90
N LEU A 380 2.01 -7.38 -11.98
CA LEU A 380 2.04 -7.94 -13.34
C LEU A 380 3.47 -8.09 -13.87
N TRP A 381 4.46 -7.39 -13.31
CA TRP A 381 5.67 -7.03 -14.04
C TRP A 381 6.84 -7.93 -13.69
N ILE A 382 7.20 -8.79 -14.63
CA ILE A 382 8.32 -9.73 -14.53
C ILE A 382 9.04 -9.84 -15.89
N ASP A 383 10.32 -10.22 -15.86
CA ASP A 383 11.17 -10.40 -17.04
C ASP A 383 11.77 -11.81 -17.19
N ARG A 384 11.40 -12.70 -16.26
CA ARG A 384 11.89 -14.07 -16.11
C ARG A 384 10.81 -15.02 -15.58
N ASN A 385 10.99 -16.33 -15.84
CA ASN A 385 10.03 -17.39 -15.48
C ASN A 385 10.28 -18.00 -14.08
N ASP A 386 11.31 -17.52 -13.39
CA ASP A 386 11.73 -17.94 -12.05
C ASP A 386 11.82 -16.73 -11.10
N PRO A 387 10.78 -15.88 -10.99
CA PRO A 387 10.78 -14.74 -10.09
C PRO A 387 11.06 -15.16 -8.64
N ALA A 388 11.69 -14.27 -7.87
CA ALA A 388 11.93 -14.50 -6.45
C ALA A 388 10.62 -14.78 -5.72
N TRP A 389 10.61 -15.79 -4.85
CA TRP A 389 9.40 -16.27 -4.15
C TRP A 389 8.24 -16.53 -5.10
N MET A 390 8.54 -17.01 -6.32
CA MET A 390 7.58 -17.46 -7.33
C MET A 390 6.61 -16.36 -7.78
N ALA A 391 6.87 -15.11 -7.37
CA ALA A 391 5.93 -13.99 -7.34
C ALA A 391 4.54 -14.42 -6.83
N ASP A 392 4.50 -15.11 -5.69
CA ASP A 392 3.29 -15.67 -5.09
C ASP A 392 2.33 -14.64 -4.47
N TYR A 393 1.23 -15.16 -3.95
CA TYR A 393 0.35 -14.44 -3.04
C TYR A 393 0.81 -14.73 -1.61
N HIS A 394 1.72 -13.89 -1.12
CA HIS A 394 2.32 -13.97 0.22
C HIS A 394 1.42 -13.30 1.27
N THR A 395 0.91 -14.08 2.23
CA THR A 395 -0.23 -13.69 3.08
C THR A 395 0.13 -13.27 4.51
N ASP A 396 1.41 -13.16 4.86
CA ASP A 396 1.85 -12.76 6.21
C ASP A 396 2.35 -11.30 6.28
N ILE A 397 2.14 -10.52 5.20
CA ILE A 397 2.18 -9.05 5.15
C ILE A 397 1.94 -8.54 3.72
N ASN A 398 2.56 -9.16 2.71
CA ASN A 398 2.75 -8.52 1.38
C ASN A 398 1.45 -8.38 0.60
N LEU A 399 0.65 -9.44 0.48
CA LEU A 399 -0.65 -9.37 -0.20
C LEU A 399 -1.58 -8.36 0.46
N GLN A 400 -1.57 -8.28 1.79
CA GLN A 400 -2.36 -7.28 2.51
C GLN A 400 -1.83 -5.87 2.22
N MET A 401 -0.51 -5.69 2.23
CA MET A 401 0.14 -4.41 1.91
C MET A 401 -0.18 -3.91 0.51
N ASN A 402 -0.30 -4.82 -0.47
CA ASN A 402 -0.69 -4.48 -1.84
C ASN A 402 -2.04 -3.75 -1.91
N TYR A 403 -2.95 -4.02 -0.95
CA TYR A 403 -4.30 -3.48 -0.95
C TYR A 403 -4.56 -2.41 0.12
N TRP A 404 -3.58 -2.08 0.97
CA TRP A 404 -3.71 -0.96 1.89
C TRP A 404 -4.04 0.39 1.22
N PRO A 405 -3.43 0.76 0.06
CA PRO A 405 -3.73 2.05 -0.55
C PRO A 405 -5.03 2.06 -1.37
N THR A 406 -5.55 0.92 -1.81
CA THR A 406 -6.60 0.82 -2.83
C THR A 406 -7.83 1.69 -2.52
N ASP A 407 -8.53 1.42 -1.43
CA ASP A 407 -9.69 2.23 -1.03
C ASP A 407 -9.30 3.64 -0.56
N ARG A 408 -8.19 3.74 0.19
CA ARG A 408 -7.67 5.01 0.73
C ARG A 408 -7.38 6.05 -0.35
N THR A 409 -7.02 5.60 -1.54
CA THR A 409 -6.63 6.43 -2.67
C THR A 409 -7.69 6.51 -3.77
N GLY A 410 -8.94 6.17 -3.44
CA GLY A 410 -10.08 6.37 -4.34
C GLY A 410 -10.18 5.35 -5.46
N LEU A 411 -9.72 4.11 -5.23
CA LEU A 411 -9.78 3.01 -6.21
C LEU A 411 -10.55 1.78 -5.68
N PRO A 412 -11.74 1.93 -5.05
CA PRO A 412 -12.47 0.80 -4.45
C PRO A 412 -12.77 -0.32 -5.45
N ASP A 413 -13.10 0.01 -6.70
CA ASP A 413 -13.40 -0.96 -7.76
C ASP A 413 -12.20 -1.86 -8.10
N CYS A 414 -10.97 -1.45 -7.78
CA CYS A 414 -9.77 -2.28 -7.96
C CYS A 414 -9.57 -3.30 -6.83
N PHE A 415 -10.32 -3.21 -5.73
CA PHE A 415 -10.22 -4.14 -4.61
C PHE A 415 -10.91 -5.48 -4.90
N ASP A 416 -11.92 -5.48 -5.77
CA ASP A 416 -12.74 -6.67 -6.06
C ASP A 416 -11.91 -7.88 -6.52
N ALA A 417 -10.79 -7.66 -7.22
CA ALA A 417 -9.88 -8.73 -7.65
C ALA A 417 -9.34 -9.56 -6.47
N LEU A 418 -9.05 -8.95 -5.32
CA LEU A 418 -8.65 -9.68 -4.10
C LEU A 418 -9.83 -10.47 -3.52
N ALA A 419 -11.01 -9.86 -3.46
CA ALA A 419 -12.19 -10.51 -2.91
C ALA A 419 -12.61 -11.73 -3.75
N ASP A 420 -12.62 -11.59 -5.07
CA ASP A 420 -12.94 -12.67 -6.01
C ASP A 420 -11.93 -13.80 -5.94
N TYR A 421 -10.64 -13.48 -5.85
CA TYR A 421 -9.60 -14.48 -5.59
C TYR A 421 -9.88 -15.26 -4.31
N CYS A 422 -10.05 -14.59 -3.17
CA CYS A 422 -10.29 -15.30 -1.92
C CYS A 422 -11.55 -16.19 -1.99
N ILE A 423 -12.62 -15.74 -2.64
CA ILE A 423 -13.84 -16.53 -2.82
C ILE A 423 -13.60 -17.77 -3.67
N ALA A 424 -12.87 -17.63 -4.78
CA ALA A 424 -12.53 -18.74 -5.65
C ALA A 424 -11.64 -19.79 -4.96
N GLN A 425 -10.72 -19.36 -4.09
CA GLN A 425 -9.74 -20.24 -3.44
C GLN A 425 -10.28 -20.97 -2.20
N VAL A 426 -11.22 -20.37 -1.45
CA VAL A 426 -11.68 -20.88 -0.15
C VAL A 426 -12.15 -22.34 -0.16
N PRO A 427 -12.87 -22.86 -1.18
CA PRO A 427 -13.23 -24.28 -1.23
C PRO A 427 -12.02 -25.22 -1.15
N HIS A 428 -10.89 -24.86 -1.78
CA HIS A 428 -9.65 -25.62 -1.72
C HIS A 428 -8.95 -25.44 -0.38
N TRP A 429 -8.85 -24.22 0.14
CA TRP A 429 -8.27 -23.96 1.46
C TRP A 429 -9.01 -24.70 2.57
N GLU A 430 -10.35 -24.73 2.53
CA GLU A 430 -11.17 -25.48 3.46
C GLU A 430 -10.92 -27.00 3.36
N LYS A 431 -10.86 -27.54 2.13
CA LYS A 431 -10.54 -28.94 1.90
C LYS A 431 -9.17 -29.31 2.51
N ARG A 432 -8.12 -28.52 2.21
CA ARG A 432 -6.77 -28.78 2.73
C ARG A 432 -6.69 -28.64 4.24
N THR A 433 -7.37 -27.64 4.81
CA THR A 433 -7.44 -27.47 6.26
C THR A 433 -8.03 -28.72 6.92
N ARG A 434 -9.13 -29.26 6.39
CA ARG A 434 -9.77 -30.47 6.94
C ARG A 434 -8.91 -31.73 6.78
N GLU A 435 -8.22 -31.87 5.65
CA GLU A 435 -7.46 -33.08 5.31
C GLU A 435 -6.07 -33.11 5.97
N LEU A 436 -5.39 -31.97 6.06
CA LEU A 436 -3.94 -31.93 6.30
C LEU A 436 -3.54 -31.14 7.56
N PHE A 437 -4.35 -30.20 8.05
CA PHE A 437 -3.91 -29.30 9.12
C PHE A 437 -3.59 -30.05 10.42
N ASN A 438 -4.34 -31.10 10.75
CA ASN A 438 -4.12 -31.93 11.94
C ASN A 438 -3.20 -33.13 11.70
N ASP A 439 -2.47 -33.18 10.58
CA ASP A 439 -1.42 -34.18 10.38
C ASP A 439 -0.41 -34.15 11.54
N PRO A 440 -0.03 -35.30 12.14
CA PRO A 440 0.93 -35.36 13.23
C PRO A 440 2.29 -34.71 12.97
N ARG A 441 2.68 -34.57 11.70
CA ARG A 441 3.92 -33.88 11.27
C ARG A 441 3.78 -32.36 11.37
N ASN A 442 2.58 -31.82 11.22
CA ASN A 442 2.37 -30.38 11.31
C ASN A 442 2.55 -29.90 12.76
N GLY A 443 3.53 -29.02 12.97
CA GLY A 443 3.80 -28.39 14.27
C GLY A 443 2.69 -27.46 14.75
N PHE A 444 1.92 -26.89 13.82
CA PHE A 444 0.85 -25.92 14.10
C PHE A 444 -0.53 -26.55 14.29
N ARG A 445 -0.63 -27.88 14.26
CA ARG A 445 -1.92 -28.59 14.39
C ARG A 445 -2.66 -28.23 15.67
N ASN A 446 -3.99 -28.35 15.64
CA ASN A 446 -4.79 -28.18 16.85
C ASN A 446 -4.53 -29.34 17.80
N THR A 447 -4.09 -29.04 19.02
CA THR A 447 -3.81 -30.05 20.05
C THR A 447 -5.05 -30.80 20.52
N SER A 448 -6.25 -30.24 20.32
CA SER A 448 -7.53 -30.90 20.53
C SER A 448 -7.81 -32.02 19.52
N GLY A 449 -7.15 -32.01 18.35
CA GLY A 449 -7.49 -32.85 17.20
C GLY A 449 -8.76 -32.43 16.47
N GLU A 450 -9.50 -31.42 16.96
CA GLU A 450 -10.67 -30.87 16.28
C GLU A 450 -10.27 -29.89 15.17
N ILE A 451 -11.05 -29.84 14.09
CA ILE A 451 -10.84 -28.91 12.98
C ILE A 451 -12.18 -28.51 12.35
N ALA A 452 -12.27 -27.28 11.88
CA ALA A 452 -13.40 -26.74 11.12
C ALA A 452 -12.95 -25.52 10.32
N GLY A 453 -13.80 -25.07 9.40
CA GLY A 453 -13.52 -23.87 8.61
C GLY A 453 -12.30 -24.02 7.72
N TRP A 454 -11.58 -22.92 7.53
CA TRP A 454 -10.43 -22.85 6.65
C TRP A 454 -9.30 -22.03 7.28
N THR A 455 -8.07 -22.40 6.98
CA THR A 455 -6.87 -21.55 7.06
C THR A 455 -6.05 -21.73 5.79
N THR A 456 -4.93 -21.02 5.68
CA THR A 456 -4.05 -21.04 4.51
C THR A 456 -2.60 -21.31 4.92
N ALA A 457 -1.71 -21.44 3.93
CA ALA A 457 -0.28 -21.32 4.12
C ALA A 457 0.17 -19.87 3.85
N ILE A 458 1.39 -19.52 4.24
CA ILE A 458 1.95 -18.18 4.02
C ILE A 458 1.95 -17.87 2.53
N SER A 459 2.35 -18.83 1.70
CA SER A 459 2.34 -18.74 0.25
C SER A 459 1.11 -19.42 -0.36
N THR A 460 0.49 -18.79 -1.35
CA THR A 460 -0.60 -19.39 -2.15
C THR A 460 -0.41 -19.14 -3.64
N ASN A 461 -0.83 -20.09 -4.47
CA ASN A 461 -0.82 -19.97 -5.93
C ASN A 461 -2.25 -19.75 -6.49
N THR A 462 -2.40 -19.74 -7.82
CA THR A 462 -3.70 -19.54 -8.49
C THR A 462 -4.60 -20.77 -8.52
N MET A 463 -4.05 -21.94 -8.23
CA MET A 463 -4.67 -23.26 -8.38
C MET A 463 -5.14 -23.87 -7.04
N GLY A 464 -5.34 -23.05 -5.99
CA GLY A 464 -5.70 -23.52 -4.65
C GLY A 464 -4.53 -24.08 -3.84
N GLY A 465 -3.31 -24.06 -4.40
CA GLY A 465 -2.12 -24.67 -3.83
C GLY A 465 -1.50 -23.82 -2.71
N PRO A 466 -1.37 -24.37 -1.49
CA PRO A 466 -0.58 -23.77 -0.41
C PRO A 466 0.93 -23.98 -0.67
N GLY A 467 1.79 -23.14 -0.13
CA GLY A 467 3.25 -23.28 -0.21
C GLY A 467 3.92 -22.84 1.07
N TRP A 468 5.14 -23.34 1.30
CA TRP A 468 5.94 -23.05 2.48
C TRP A 468 5.21 -23.47 3.77
N TRP A 469 5.07 -22.60 4.77
CA TRP A 469 4.51 -22.98 6.07
C TRP A 469 3.02 -22.72 6.17
N TRP A 470 2.32 -23.55 6.95
CA TRP A 470 0.97 -23.21 7.39
C TRP A 470 0.95 -21.83 8.06
N HIS A 471 -0.13 -21.10 7.85
CA HIS A 471 -0.35 -19.77 8.38
C HIS A 471 -1.70 -19.70 9.09
N PRO A 472 -1.80 -20.20 10.34
CA PRO A 472 -3.07 -20.27 11.06
C PRO A 472 -3.84 -18.95 11.10
N ALA A 473 -3.15 -17.83 11.34
CA ALA A 473 -3.71 -16.47 11.37
C ALA A 473 -3.94 -15.82 9.99
N GLY A 474 -3.53 -16.46 8.90
CA GLY A 474 -3.72 -15.93 7.54
C GLY A 474 -5.18 -15.72 7.19
N ASN A 475 -6.08 -16.60 7.65
CA ASN A 475 -7.51 -16.43 7.45
C ASN A 475 -8.06 -15.15 8.09
N ALA A 476 -7.61 -14.82 9.29
CA ALA A 476 -8.06 -13.68 10.08
C ALA A 476 -7.54 -12.38 9.47
N TRP A 477 -6.30 -12.36 8.98
CA TRP A 477 -5.76 -11.18 8.31
C TRP A 477 -6.40 -10.93 6.94
N LEU A 478 -6.60 -11.96 6.12
CA LEU A 478 -7.33 -11.84 4.86
C LEU A 478 -8.75 -11.31 5.12
N CYS A 479 -9.46 -11.86 6.11
CA CYS A 479 -10.78 -11.37 6.50
C CYS A 479 -10.75 -9.92 7.01
N ASN A 480 -9.67 -9.48 7.65
CA ASN A 480 -9.50 -8.09 8.04
C ASN A 480 -9.42 -7.16 6.82
N SER A 481 -8.57 -7.50 5.84
CA SER A 481 -8.46 -6.71 4.60
C SER A 481 -9.79 -6.66 3.84
N LEU A 482 -10.48 -7.80 3.70
CA LEU A 482 -11.80 -7.85 3.04
C LEU A 482 -12.86 -7.03 3.77
N PHE A 483 -12.91 -7.10 5.09
CA PHE A 483 -13.88 -6.31 5.86
C PHE A 483 -13.57 -4.82 5.82
N GLU A 484 -12.29 -4.44 5.79
CA GLU A 484 -11.88 -3.05 5.68
C GLU A 484 -12.40 -2.38 4.40
N HIS A 485 -12.40 -3.09 3.27
CA HIS A 485 -13.01 -2.60 2.03
C HIS A 485 -14.50 -2.25 2.22
N TYR A 486 -15.25 -3.10 2.93
CA TYR A 486 -16.63 -2.78 3.32
C TYR A 486 -16.71 -1.52 4.19
N GLU A 487 -15.75 -1.23 5.06
CA GLU A 487 -15.77 -0.01 5.87
C GLU A 487 -15.63 1.26 5.01
N PHE A 488 -14.96 1.21 3.87
CA PHE A 488 -14.85 2.34 2.94
C PHE A 488 -16.08 2.50 2.05
N THR A 489 -16.69 1.41 1.60
CA THR A 489 -17.79 1.45 0.62
C THR A 489 -19.18 1.41 1.27
N LEU A 490 -19.30 0.74 2.43
CA LEU A 490 -20.54 0.32 3.07
C LEU A 490 -21.49 -0.46 2.14
N ASP A 491 -20.95 -1.14 1.11
CA ASP A 491 -21.76 -1.95 0.22
C ASP A 491 -22.20 -3.25 0.91
N ARG A 492 -23.51 -3.33 1.15
CA ARG A 492 -24.15 -4.52 1.75
C ARG A 492 -24.09 -5.75 0.84
N ARG A 493 -24.03 -5.57 -0.50
CA ARG A 493 -23.90 -6.69 -1.44
C ARG A 493 -22.52 -7.30 -1.34
N TYR A 494 -21.48 -6.47 -1.39
CA TYR A 494 -20.11 -6.89 -1.09
C TYR A 494 -19.99 -7.57 0.28
N LEU A 495 -20.57 -6.97 1.34
CA LEU A 495 -20.51 -7.58 2.67
C LEU A 495 -21.16 -8.97 2.72
N ALA A 496 -22.28 -9.16 2.01
CA ALA A 496 -22.94 -10.45 1.91
C ALA A 496 -22.10 -11.48 1.12
N LYS A 497 -21.37 -11.03 0.10
CA LYS A 497 -20.43 -11.83 -0.70
C LYS A 497 -19.28 -12.38 0.17
N ILE A 498 -18.73 -11.58 1.09
CA ILE A 498 -17.59 -12.01 1.95
C ILE A 498 -17.99 -12.66 3.28
N LEU A 499 -19.25 -12.57 3.70
CA LEU A 499 -19.71 -13.15 4.98
C LEU A 499 -19.34 -14.63 5.18
N PRO A 500 -19.45 -15.53 4.17
CA PRO A 500 -19.05 -16.92 4.32
C PRO A 500 -17.57 -17.11 4.67
N LEU A 501 -16.68 -16.24 4.17
CA LEU A 501 -15.26 -16.29 4.49
C LEU A 501 -15.01 -15.99 5.96
N LEU A 502 -15.64 -14.92 6.48
CA LEU A 502 -15.61 -14.54 7.89
C LEU A 502 -16.16 -15.65 8.80
N GLU A 503 -17.27 -16.26 8.41
CA GLU A 503 -17.90 -17.36 9.16
C GLU A 503 -17.00 -18.60 9.21
N GLY A 504 -16.39 -18.97 8.07
CA GLY A 504 -15.45 -20.08 7.98
C GLY A 504 -14.17 -19.84 8.80
N ALA A 505 -13.62 -18.63 8.77
CA ALA A 505 -12.47 -18.28 9.61
C ALA A 505 -12.83 -18.32 11.10
N CYS A 506 -14.00 -17.82 11.49
CA CYS A 506 -14.47 -17.95 12.88
C CYS A 506 -14.59 -19.42 13.30
N ALA A 507 -15.11 -20.30 12.44
CA ALA A 507 -15.25 -21.72 12.73
C ALA A 507 -13.89 -22.42 12.98
N PHE A 508 -12.84 -22.02 12.26
CA PHE A 508 -11.48 -22.49 12.52
C PHE A 508 -11.01 -22.10 13.93
N TRP A 509 -11.16 -20.83 14.29
CA TRP A 509 -10.73 -20.31 15.59
C TRP A 509 -11.56 -20.86 16.77
N GLU A 510 -12.84 -21.16 16.56
CA GLU A 510 -13.67 -21.87 17.55
C GLU A 510 -13.10 -23.24 17.94
N LYS A 511 -12.33 -23.90 17.05
CA LYS A 511 -11.71 -25.22 17.29
C LYS A 511 -10.25 -25.14 17.72
N ARG A 512 -9.57 -24.07 17.35
CA ARG A 512 -8.15 -23.85 17.61
C ARG A 512 -7.86 -23.26 18.98
N LEU A 513 -8.70 -22.33 19.46
CA LEU A 513 -8.43 -21.65 20.73
C LEU A 513 -8.41 -22.63 21.90
N VAL A 514 -7.36 -22.54 22.71
CA VAL A 514 -7.15 -23.36 23.90
C VAL A 514 -7.19 -22.50 25.16
N THR A 515 -7.51 -23.12 26.28
CA THR A 515 -7.49 -22.44 27.58
C THR A 515 -6.06 -22.35 28.12
N ALA A 516 -5.68 -21.19 28.64
CA ALA A 516 -4.43 -20.97 29.37
C ALA A 516 -4.68 -20.21 30.68
N THR A 517 -3.90 -20.54 31.71
CA THR A 517 -3.90 -19.82 32.99
C THR A 517 -2.84 -18.72 32.95
N VAL A 518 -3.24 -17.47 33.19
CA VAL A 518 -2.34 -16.32 33.31
C VAL A 518 -2.58 -15.57 34.61
N LYS A 519 -1.61 -14.76 35.04
CA LYS A 519 -1.80 -13.86 36.18
C LYS A 519 -2.61 -12.63 35.77
N ASP A 520 -3.62 -12.28 36.54
CA ASP A 520 -4.32 -11.00 36.43
C ASP A 520 -3.34 -9.88 36.83
N PRO A 521 -3.10 -8.87 35.97
CA PRO A 521 -2.07 -7.87 36.20
C PRO A 521 -2.42 -6.90 37.34
N ARG A 522 -3.69 -6.82 37.75
CA ARG A 522 -4.18 -5.89 38.78
C ARG A 522 -4.24 -6.54 40.16
N THR A 523 -4.51 -7.83 40.22
CA THR A 523 -4.74 -8.58 41.47
C THR A 523 -3.70 -9.66 41.74
N GLY A 524 -2.96 -10.10 40.73
CA GLY A 524 -2.02 -11.23 40.81
C GLY A 524 -2.69 -12.60 40.92
N ALA A 525 -4.02 -12.68 40.83
CA ALA A 525 -4.76 -13.94 40.86
C ALA A 525 -4.58 -14.71 39.54
N ASP A 526 -4.70 -16.04 39.59
CA ASP A 526 -4.80 -16.85 38.39
C ASP A 526 -6.16 -16.65 37.72
N ILE A 527 -6.15 -16.41 36.40
CA ILE A 527 -7.33 -16.28 35.57
C ILE A 527 -7.20 -17.15 34.33
N GLU A 528 -8.32 -17.72 33.88
CA GLU A 528 -8.39 -18.53 32.68
C GLU A 528 -8.73 -17.64 31.47
N VAL A 529 -7.87 -17.68 30.45
CA VAL A 529 -8.03 -16.97 29.18
C VAL A 529 -7.99 -17.96 28.02
N LEU A 530 -8.38 -17.50 26.83
CA LEU A 530 -8.22 -18.23 25.57
C LEU A 530 -7.02 -17.69 24.80
N VAL A 531 -6.20 -18.62 24.31
CA VAL A 531 -5.04 -18.32 23.48
C VAL A 531 -5.08 -19.17 22.22
N ASP A 532 -4.50 -18.64 21.16
CA ASP A 532 -4.02 -19.42 20.04
C ASP A 532 -3.14 -20.61 20.52
N ASP A 533 -3.22 -21.72 19.77
CA ASP A 533 -2.44 -22.94 20.00
C ASP A 533 -0.99 -22.72 19.53
N HIS A 534 -0.22 -23.79 19.25
CA HIS A 534 1.12 -23.66 18.69
C HIS A 534 1.12 -22.90 17.36
N ASP A 535 1.84 -21.78 17.32
CA ASP A 535 1.96 -20.90 16.16
C ASP A 535 3.33 -20.20 16.16
N TRP A 536 3.60 -19.47 15.09
CA TRP A 536 4.83 -18.73 14.85
C TRP A 536 4.52 -17.27 14.60
N SER A 537 5.25 -16.36 15.25
CA SER A 537 5.15 -14.93 14.94
C SER A 537 5.95 -14.65 13.68
N PRO A 538 5.33 -14.34 12.53
CA PRO A 538 6.07 -14.17 11.28
C PRO A 538 7.13 -13.07 11.46
N GLU A 539 8.41 -13.28 11.19
CA GLU A 539 9.05 -14.52 10.77
C GLU A 539 10.26 -14.86 11.67
N HIS A 540 10.04 -14.95 12.98
CA HIS A 540 11.13 -15.20 13.93
C HIS A 540 10.67 -15.80 15.26
N GLY A 541 11.66 -16.18 16.06
CA GLY A 541 11.44 -16.77 17.37
C GLY A 541 10.91 -18.21 17.30
N PRO A 542 10.33 -18.72 18.40
CA PRO A 542 9.87 -20.10 18.50
C PRO A 542 8.70 -20.40 17.55
N THR A 543 8.70 -21.60 16.97
CA THR A 543 7.69 -22.10 16.03
C THR A 543 6.59 -22.92 16.72
N ASP A 544 6.59 -22.95 18.05
CA ASP A 544 5.66 -23.68 18.90
C ASP A 544 5.13 -22.81 20.05
N ALA A 545 5.23 -21.49 19.92
CA ALA A 545 4.69 -20.57 20.93
C ALA A 545 3.16 -20.63 20.94
N ARG A 546 2.57 -20.35 22.11
CA ARG A 546 1.12 -20.23 22.28
C ARG A 546 0.74 -18.81 22.62
N GLY A 547 -0.40 -18.36 22.10
CA GLY A 547 -0.90 -17.01 22.37
C GLY A 547 0.02 -15.91 21.86
N ILE A 548 0.61 -16.09 20.67
CA ILE A 548 1.40 -15.04 20.03
C ILE A 548 0.50 -13.81 19.78
N THR A 549 1.05 -12.61 19.97
CA THR A 549 0.27 -11.37 19.85
C THR A 549 -0.34 -11.20 18.46
N TYR A 550 0.41 -11.60 17.43
CA TYR A 550 -0.01 -11.57 16.04
C TYR A 550 -1.36 -12.27 15.81
N ALA A 551 -1.49 -13.54 16.18
CA ALA A 551 -2.73 -14.30 16.07
C ALA A 551 -3.83 -13.70 16.95
N GLN A 552 -3.52 -13.39 18.21
CA GLN A 552 -4.52 -12.89 19.17
C GLN A 552 -5.19 -11.59 18.71
N GLU A 553 -4.41 -10.64 18.17
CA GLU A 553 -4.91 -9.38 17.62
C GLU A 553 -5.77 -9.59 16.37
N LEU A 554 -5.32 -10.41 15.43
CA LEU A 554 -6.04 -10.70 14.19
C LEU A 554 -7.36 -11.43 14.46
N VAL A 555 -7.36 -12.38 15.39
CA VAL A 555 -8.57 -13.14 15.79
C VAL A 555 -9.54 -12.25 16.52
N TRP A 556 -9.06 -11.38 17.40
CA TRP A 556 -9.92 -10.38 18.05
C TRP A 556 -10.61 -9.49 17.02
N GLN A 557 -9.88 -9.04 15.99
CA GLN A 557 -10.43 -8.21 14.92
C GLN A 557 -11.38 -9.00 14.00
N LEU A 558 -11.05 -10.25 13.65
CA LEU A 558 -11.94 -11.15 12.91
C LEU A 558 -13.30 -11.31 13.61
N PHE A 559 -13.28 -11.53 14.93
CA PHE A 559 -14.50 -11.68 15.72
C PHE A 559 -15.33 -10.40 15.75
N GLU A 560 -14.69 -9.24 15.84
CA GLU A 560 -15.37 -7.94 15.75
C GLU A 560 -15.99 -7.72 14.36
N ASN A 561 -15.24 -8.03 13.30
CA ASN A 561 -15.67 -7.90 11.91
C ASN A 561 -16.86 -8.81 11.61
N PHE A 562 -16.82 -10.07 12.07
CA PHE A 562 -17.93 -11.02 11.90
C PHE A 562 -19.20 -10.56 12.65
N ARG A 563 -19.05 -10.07 13.89
CA ARG A 563 -20.19 -9.52 14.66
C ARG A 563 -20.78 -8.29 13.98
N SER A 564 -19.93 -7.41 13.46
CA SER A 564 -20.36 -6.21 12.72
C SER A 564 -21.04 -6.57 11.40
N ALA A 565 -20.50 -7.53 10.65
CA ALA A 565 -21.07 -8.02 9.40
C ALA A 565 -22.46 -8.64 9.61
N THR A 566 -22.56 -9.55 10.59
CA THR A 566 -23.83 -10.22 10.91
C THR A 566 -24.89 -9.24 11.40
N ALA A 567 -24.51 -8.23 12.20
CA ALA A 567 -25.42 -7.16 12.62
C ALA A 567 -25.89 -6.30 11.44
N ALA A 568 -24.97 -5.89 10.55
CA ALA A 568 -25.30 -5.06 9.39
C ALA A 568 -26.23 -5.79 8.42
N LEU A 569 -26.01 -7.08 8.17
CA LEU A 569 -26.81 -7.90 7.26
C LEU A 569 -28.09 -8.47 7.89
N GLY A 570 -28.22 -8.45 9.22
CA GLY A 570 -29.35 -9.08 9.92
C GLY A 570 -29.27 -10.62 9.92
N ALA A 571 -28.06 -11.18 9.86
CA ALA A 571 -27.80 -12.61 9.84
C ALA A 571 -27.93 -13.29 11.23
N SER A 572 -27.56 -14.56 11.34
CA SER A 572 -27.76 -15.38 12.55
C SER A 572 -27.08 -14.80 13.79
N LYS A 573 -27.90 -14.31 14.74
CA LYS A 573 -27.42 -13.78 16.03
C LYS A 573 -26.85 -14.85 16.97
N ALA A 574 -27.10 -16.14 16.72
CA ALA A 574 -26.67 -17.20 17.62
C ALA A 574 -25.15 -17.46 17.53
N HIS A 575 -24.60 -17.47 16.31
CA HIS A 575 -23.17 -17.65 16.10
C HIS A 575 -22.40 -16.42 16.57
N ALA A 576 -22.84 -15.22 16.19
CA ALA A 576 -22.25 -13.97 16.66
C ALA A 576 -22.16 -13.87 18.20
N ARG A 577 -23.14 -14.40 18.94
CA ARG A 577 -23.09 -14.47 20.41
C ARG A 577 -22.04 -15.45 20.94
N ARG A 578 -21.83 -16.60 20.29
CA ARG A 578 -20.76 -17.53 20.68
C ARG A 578 -19.39 -16.92 20.43
N VAL A 579 -19.21 -16.32 19.25
CA VAL A 579 -17.99 -15.60 18.88
C VAL A 579 -17.69 -14.45 19.87
N ALA A 580 -18.70 -13.67 20.26
CA ALA A 580 -18.54 -12.65 21.29
C ALA A 580 -18.03 -13.23 22.63
N ALA A 581 -18.60 -14.35 23.09
CA ALA A 581 -18.17 -14.99 24.32
C ALA A 581 -16.73 -15.55 24.27
N LEU A 582 -16.24 -15.92 23.08
CA LEU A 582 -14.83 -16.29 22.88
C LEU A 582 -13.93 -15.05 22.88
N GLN A 583 -14.32 -14.02 22.15
CA GLN A 583 -13.60 -12.75 22.06
C GLN A 583 -13.36 -12.12 23.45
N ASP A 584 -14.36 -12.14 24.32
CA ASP A 584 -14.29 -11.61 25.69
C ASP A 584 -13.28 -12.36 26.58
N ARG A 585 -12.90 -13.59 26.21
CA ARG A 585 -11.95 -14.44 26.94
C ARG A 585 -10.56 -14.47 26.31
N LEU A 586 -10.36 -13.88 25.13
CA LEU A 586 -9.05 -13.87 24.46
C LEU A 586 -8.00 -13.15 25.32
N TYR A 587 -6.81 -13.73 25.42
CA TYR A 587 -5.65 -13.00 25.93
C TYR A 587 -5.24 -11.91 24.94
N LEU A 588 -5.18 -10.66 25.39
CA LEU A 588 -4.67 -9.54 24.60
C LEU A 588 -3.29 -9.13 25.11
N PRO A 589 -2.39 -8.64 24.22
CA PRO A 589 -1.01 -8.38 24.57
C PRO A 589 -0.89 -7.31 25.65
N ARG A 590 0.13 -7.48 26.49
CA ARG A 590 0.44 -6.56 27.59
C ARG A 590 1.79 -5.92 27.37
N VAL A 591 2.08 -4.88 28.14
CA VAL A 591 3.44 -4.34 28.20
C VAL A 591 4.29 -5.31 29.00
N SER A 592 5.36 -5.81 28.39
CA SER A 592 6.32 -6.68 29.06
C SER A 592 6.99 -5.94 30.23
N PRO A 593 7.03 -6.52 31.44
CA PRO A 593 7.80 -5.95 32.54
C PRO A 593 9.33 -6.06 32.31
N THR A 594 9.77 -6.91 31.39
CA THR A 594 11.18 -7.19 31.12
C THR A 594 11.74 -6.27 30.04
N THR A 595 11.07 -6.17 28.90
CA THR A 595 11.52 -5.36 27.76
C THR A 595 10.97 -3.94 27.83
N GLY A 596 9.83 -3.76 28.51
CA GLY A 596 9.06 -2.52 28.50
C GLY A 596 8.34 -2.25 27.18
N TRP A 597 8.32 -3.21 26.24
CA TRP A 597 7.61 -3.10 24.96
C TRP A 597 6.28 -3.85 25.02
N LEU A 598 5.39 -3.65 24.04
CA LEU A 598 4.23 -4.53 23.88
C LEU A 598 4.73 -5.95 23.57
N GLU A 599 4.18 -6.96 24.26
CA GLU A 599 4.54 -8.36 24.05
C GLU A 599 4.37 -8.78 22.59
N GLU A 600 5.34 -9.54 22.08
CA GLU A 600 5.21 -10.26 20.81
C GLU A 600 4.81 -11.72 21.02
N TRP A 601 5.35 -12.33 22.07
CA TRP A 601 4.91 -13.61 22.61
C TRP A 601 4.39 -13.42 24.03
N MET A 602 3.36 -14.20 24.40
CA MET A 602 2.87 -14.24 25.77
C MET A 602 3.99 -14.63 26.75
N GLY A 603 4.15 -13.88 27.85
CA GLY A 603 5.15 -14.17 28.88
C GLY A 603 6.32 -13.18 28.98
N GLY A 604 6.29 -12.09 28.22
CA GLY A 604 7.12 -10.90 28.45
C GLY A 604 8.59 -10.96 28.00
N ALA A 605 9.16 -12.10 27.64
CA ALA A 605 10.52 -12.15 27.10
C ALA A 605 10.55 -11.73 25.61
N ASN A 606 11.65 -11.12 25.16
CA ASN A 606 11.94 -11.04 23.72
C ASN A 606 12.55 -12.39 23.30
N LEU A 607 11.77 -13.20 22.60
CA LEU A 607 12.16 -14.55 22.16
C LEU A 607 12.75 -14.59 20.75
N GLY A 608 12.94 -13.42 20.11
CA GLY A 608 13.46 -13.33 18.75
C GLY A 608 14.39 -12.14 18.54
N GLU A 609 14.48 -11.70 17.30
CA GLU A 609 15.37 -10.64 16.87
C GLU A 609 14.82 -9.26 17.24
N THR A 610 15.66 -8.43 17.87
CA THR A 610 15.24 -7.08 18.28
C THR A 610 14.91 -6.18 17.09
N GLN A 611 15.74 -6.23 16.04
CA GLN A 611 15.61 -5.40 14.83
C GLN A 611 14.96 -6.15 13.66
N HIS A 612 14.16 -7.19 13.96
CA HIS A 612 13.49 -7.98 12.95
C HIS A 612 12.67 -7.13 11.98
N ARG A 613 12.57 -7.58 10.74
CA ARG A 613 11.88 -6.85 9.67
C ARG A 613 10.35 -6.77 9.85
N HIS A 614 9.73 -7.78 10.47
CA HIS A 614 8.28 -7.79 10.74
C HIS A 614 7.90 -6.99 12.00
N LEU A 615 6.65 -6.51 11.98
CA LEU A 615 5.96 -5.87 13.10
C LEU A 615 4.70 -6.66 13.51
N SER A 616 4.75 -7.98 13.46
CA SER A 616 3.59 -8.87 13.64
C SER A 616 2.82 -8.64 14.95
N HIS A 617 3.51 -8.28 16.03
CA HIS A 617 2.87 -7.92 17.30
C HIS A 617 2.18 -6.54 17.31
N LEU A 618 2.32 -5.75 16.25
CA LEU A 618 1.71 -4.43 16.08
C LEU A 618 0.56 -4.42 15.05
N VAL A 619 0.10 -5.59 14.58
CA VAL A 619 -1.07 -5.68 13.67
C VAL A 619 -2.33 -5.06 14.27
N GLY A 620 -2.45 -5.01 15.61
CA GLY A 620 -3.51 -4.32 16.33
C GLY A 620 -3.43 -2.78 16.27
N LEU A 621 -2.26 -2.22 15.97
CA LEU A 621 -2.02 -0.78 15.72
C LEU A 621 -2.22 -0.42 14.24
N PHE A 622 -1.68 -1.26 13.36
CA PHE A 622 -1.87 -1.16 11.92
C PHE A 622 -1.65 -2.53 11.26
N PRO A 623 -2.57 -3.04 10.41
CA PRO A 623 -3.73 -2.31 9.84
C PRO A 623 -4.96 -2.20 10.76
N GLY A 624 -4.94 -2.86 11.92
CA GLY A 624 -6.03 -2.81 12.90
C GLY A 624 -6.21 -1.44 13.56
N ASP A 625 -7.22 -1.36 14.44
CA ASP A 625 -7.55 -0.13 15.18
C ASP A 625 -7.70 -0.38 16.70
N ARG A 626 -7.42 -1.61 17.19
CA ARG A 626 -7.56 -1.97 18.61
C ARG A 626 -6.58 -1.17 19.48
N VAL A 627 -5.34 -1.07 19.02
CA VAL A 627 -4.32 -0.20 19.62
C VAL A 627 -4.37 1.15 18.89
N SER A 628 -4.68 2.22 19.60
CA SER A 628 -4.80 3.56 19.02
C SER A 628 -4.55 4.63 20.05
N ARG A 629 -3.92 5.75 19.63
CA ARG A 629 -3.47 6.82 20.53
C ARG A 629 -4.60 7.46 21.35
N ASP A 630 -5.85 7.37 20.90
CA ASP A 630 -6.99 7.99 21.59
C ASP A 630 -7.87 7.01 22.39
N ARG A 631 -7.61 5.69 22.33
CA ARG A 631 -8.36 4.68 23.09
C ARG A 631 -7.50 3.79 23.97
N SER A 632 -6.22 3.62 23.63
CA SER A 632 -5.34 2.73 24.36
C SER A 632 -4.81 3.36 25.66
N PRO A 633 -4.59 2.55 26.71
CA PRO A 633 -3.85 2.98 27.88
C PRO A 633 -2.47 3.54 27.55
N HIS A 634 -2.03 4.54 28.31
CA HIS A 634 -0.77 5.24 28.08
C HIS A 634 0.46 4.30 28.13
N ASP A 635 0.48 3.35 29.07
CA ASP A 635 1.55 2.35 29.19
C ASP A 635 1.66 1.46 27.94
N VAL A 636 0.54 1.03 27.36
CA VAL A 636 0.51 0.29 26.08
C VAL A 636 1.16 1.12 24.96
N LEU A 637 0.82 2.41 24.86
CA LEU A 637 1.40 3.30 23.85
C LEU A 637 2.90 3.51 24.04
N VAL A 638 3.36 3.61 25.30
CA VAL A 638 4.80 3.63 25.62
C VAL A 638 5.48 2.31 25.21
N GLY A 639 4.82 1.17 25.42
CA GLY A 639 5.34 -0.13 25.00
C GLY A 639 5.46 -0.25 23.49
N VAL A 640 4.48 0.27 22.74
CA VAL A 640 4.52 0.33 21.27
C VAL A 640 5.65 1.23 20.78
N ASP A 641 5.78 2.45 21.33
CA ASP A 641 6.84 3.40 20.95
C ASP A 641 8.24 2.79 21.16
N LYS A 642 8.47 2.16 22.32
CA LYS A 642 9.74 1.50 22.62
C LYS A 642 10.00 0.31 21.69
N GLY A 643 8.98 -0.50 21.40
CA GLY A 643 9.09 -1.62 20.47
C GLY A 643 9.43 -1.17 19.05
N LEU A 644 8.74 -0.16 18.53
CA LEU A 644 9.01 0.44 17.22
C LEU A 644 10.42 1.05 17.16
N THR A 645 10.82 1.77 18.21
CA THR A 645 12.17 2.34 18.31
C THR A 645 13.23 1.24 18.30
N ALA A 646 13.00 0.15 19.02
CA ALA A 646 13.92 -0.99 19.05
C ALA A 646 14.02 -1.72 17.71
N ARG A 647 12.92 -1.79 16.94
CA ARG A 647 12.90 -2.35 15.58
C ARG A 647 13.74 -1.54 14.58
N GLY A 648 13.93 -0.25 14.84
CA GLY A 648 14.81 0.63 14.08
C GLY A 648 14.19 1.26 12.82
N MET A 649 14.97 2.11 12.15
CA MET A 649 14.50 2.99 11.06
C MET A 649 15.00 2.58 9.66
N ASP A 650 15.63 1.41 9.54
CA ASP A 650 16.16 0.87 8.28
C ASP A 650 15.89 -0.64 8.20
N THR A 651 15.44 -1.11 7.05
CA THR A 651 15.18 -2.52 6.68
C THR A 651 14.81 -2.58 5.20
N TYR A 652 14.13 -3.64 4.74
CA TYR A 652 13.56 -3.76 3.40
C TYR A 652 12.42 -2.75 3.16
N GLY A 653 12.06 -2.51 1.90
CA GLY A 653 11.05 -1.50 1.53
C GLY A 653 9.73 -1.67 2.27
N TRP A 654 9.11 -2.86 2.22
CA TRP A 654 7.84 -3.14 2.90
C TRP A 654 7.92 -2.97 4.42
N GLY A 655 9.06 -3.36 5.03
CA GLY A 655 9.26 -3.22 6.46
C GLY A 655 9.37 -1.75 6.86
N CYS A 656 10.03 -0.93 6.05
CA CYS A 656 10.08 0.51 6.24
C CYS A 656 8.69 1.16 6.05
N ALA A 657 7.94 0.73 5.04
CA ALA A 657 6.58 1.20 4.80
C ALA A 657 5.63 0.89 5.97
N TRP A 658 5.65 -0.34 6.49
CA TRP A 658 4.84 -0.72 7.65
C TRP A 658 5.23 0.05 8.91
N ARG A 659 6.53 0.25 9.15
CA ARG A 659 7.02 1.11 10.23
C ARG A 659 6.55 2.55 10.06
N ALA A 660 6.52 3.09 8.84
CA ALA A 660 6.05 4.45 8.57
C ALA A 660 4.57 4.61 8.93
N LEU A 661 3.74 3.63 8.57
CA LEU A 661 2.33 3.54 8.95
C LEU A 661 2.13 3.50 10.47
N CYS A 662 2.90 2.66 11.16
CA CYS A 662 2.85 2.58 12.62
C CYS A 662 3.26 3.90 13.29
N TRP A 663 4.33 4.56 12.82
CA TRP A 663 4.73 5.88 13.31
C TRP A 663 3.70 6.97 13.01
N ALA A 664 3.05 6.92 11.84
CA ALA A 664 1.94 7.82 11.50
C ALA A 664 0.75 7.62 12.46
N ARG A 665 0.39 6.38 12.81
CA ARG A 665 -0.66 6.05 13.81
C ARG A 665 -0.27 6.47 15.23
N MET A 666 1.02 6.43 15.56
CA MET A 666 1.56 7.02 16.79
C MET A 666 1.67 8.55 16.74
N LYS A 667 1.37 9.16 15.58
CA LYS A 667 1.43 10.60 15.28
C LYS A 667 2.84 11.20 15.46
N ASP A 668 3.85 10.41 15.13
CA ASP A 668 5.24 10.88 14.98
C ASP A 668 5.52 11.14 13.49
N ALA A 669 5.23 12.38 13.08
CA ALA A 669 5.33 12.81 11.69
C ALA A 669 6.75 12.69 11.11
N GLU A 670 7.77 13.00 11.90
CA GLU A 670 9.14 13.07 11.41
C GLU A 670 9.74 11.67 11.27
N LYS A 671 9.46 10.75 12.20
CA LYS A 671 9.86 9.34 12.03
C LYS A 671 9.13 8.67 10.86
N ALA A 672 7.83 8.92 10.71
CA ALA A 672 7.07 8.41 9.56
C ALA A 672 7.67 8.93 8.24
N TYR A 673 7.93 10.24 8.15
CA TYR A 673 8.53 10.85 6.96
C TYR A 673 9.97 10.40 6.70
N GLN A 674 10.77 10.15 7.73
CA GLN A 674 12.11 9.58 7.58
C GLN A 674 12.04 8.23 6.86
N LEU A 675 11.10 7.35 7.24
CA LEU A 675 10.93 6.03 6.62
C LEU A 675 10.41 6.11 5.19
N VAL A 676 9.53 7.07 4.87
CA VAL A 676 9.18 7.40 3.48
C VAL A 676 10.45 7.76 2.70
N GLY A 677 11.32 8.59 3.28
CA GLY A 677 12.63 8.91 2.71
C GLY A 677 13.55 7.68 2.55
N THR A 678 13.53 6.74 3.49
CA THR A 678 14.29 5.48 3.41
C THR A 678 13.83 4.62 2.24
N VAL A 679 12.53 4.48 1.99
CA VAL A 679 12.01 3.75 0.82
C VAL A 679 12.40 4.44 -0.49
N LEU A 680 12.30 5.78 -0.53
CA LEU A 680 12.65 6.58 -1.71
C LEU A 680 14.17 6.72 -1.95
N ARG A 681 15.02 6.10 -1.12
CA ARG A 681 16.47 6.11 -1.37
C ARG A 681 16.75 5.41 -2.71
N PRO A 682 17.64 5.93 -3.56
CA PRO A 682 17.96 5.30 -4.84
C PRO A 682 18.59 3.91 -4.62
N SER A 683 18.03 2.88 -5.27
CA SER A 683 18.62 1.55 -5.31
C SER A 683 19.85 1.57 -6.22
N VAL A 684 21.03 1.66 -5.61
CA VAL A 684 22.34 1.62 -6.28
C VAL A 684 23.08 0.32 -5.92
N ASN A 685 23.79 -0.28 -6.87
CA ASN A 685 24.54 -1.53 -6.66
C ASN A 685 23.72 -2.62 -5.93
N HIS A 686 22.48 -2.85 -6.38
CA HIS A 686 21.57 -3.85 -5.82
C HIS A 686 21.18 -3.65 -4.34
N SER A 687 21.36 -2.44 -3.78
CA SER A 687 20.86 -2.11 -2.44
C SER A 687 19.34 -1.96 -2.40
N ASN A 688 18.74 -2.07 -1.20
CA ASN A 688 17.33 -1.75 -1.01
C ASN A 688 17.03 -0.31 -1.46
N GLY A 689 15.79 -0.07 -1.92
CA GLY A 689 15.28 1.27 -2.21
C GLY A 689 14.63 1.38 -3.58
N THR A 690 14.35 2.59 -4.01
CA THR A 690 13.61 2.88 -5.25
C THR A 690 14.55 2.91 -6.47
N ALA A 691 14.24 2.10 -7.49
CA ALA A 691 14.91 2.10 -8.78
C ALA A 691 14.53 3.32 -9.64
N PRO A 692 15.29 3.65 -10.72
CA PRO A 692 14.97 4.75 -11.62
C PRO A 692 13.52 4.77 -12.14
N ASN A 693 12.93 3.60 -12.41
CA ASN A 693 11.53 3.45 -12.85
C ASN A 693 10.49 3.51 -11.72
N PHE A 694 10.91 3.85 -10.50
CA PHE A 694 10.14 3.86 -9.25
C PHE A 694 9.77 2.50 -8.62
N PHE A 695 10.18 1.37 -9.20
CA PHE A 695 10.02 0.08 -8.52
C PHE A 695 10.84 0.01 -7.22
N ASP A 696 10.25 -0.53 -6.15
CA ASP A 696 10.98 -0.81 -4.92
C ASP A 696 11.81 -2.10 -5.07
N MET A 697 13.09 -1.98 -4.77
CA MET A 697 14.05 -3.05 -4.92
C MET A 697 14.35 -3.66 -3.55
N TYR A 698 14.14 -4.96 -3.46
CA TYR A 698 14.55 -5.81 -2.36
C TYR A 698 15.94 -6.38 -2.63
N GLN A 699 16.88 -6.17 -1.71
CA GLN A 699 18.21 -6.75 -1.75
C GLN A 699 18.18 -8.22 -1.30
N LEU A 700 18.48 -9.14 -2.22
CA LEU A 700 18.60 -10.58 -1.91
C LEU A 700 19.98 -10.93 -1.32
N GLY A 701 21.00 -10.10 -1.60
CA GLY A 701 22.38 -10.28 -1.15
C GLY A 701 23.31 -9.21 -1.73
N GLY A 702 24.64 -9.39 -1.61
CA GLY A 702 25.62 -8.36 -2.02
C GLY A 702 25.63 -8.02 -3.52
N ASN A 703 25.17 -8.92 -4.39
CA ASN A 703 25.30 -8.80 -5.86
C ASN A 703 23.97 -8.90 -6.62
N SER A 704 22.81 -8.92 -5.95
CA SER A 704 21.52 -9.00 -6.63
C SER A 704 20.37 -8.39 -5.83
N SER A 705 19.39 -7.90 -6.57
CA SER A 705 18.17 -7.30 -6.06
C SER A 705 17.00 -7.74 -6.93
N VAL A 706 15.82 -7.80 -6.35
CA VAL A 706 14.57 -8.12 -7.05
C VAL A 706 13.55 -7.03 -6.78
N PHE A 707 12.70 -6.73 -7.76
CA PHE A 707 11.55 -5.87 -7.54
C PHE A 707 10.58 -6.57 -6.59
N GLN A 708 10.05 -5.85 -5.59
CA GLN A 708 8.90 -6.22 -4.79
C GLN A 708 7.94 -5.03 -4.72
N ILE A 709 6.67 -5.26 -5.02
CA ILE A 709 5.72 -4.17 -5.23
C ILE A 709 5.12 -3.62 -3.93
N ASP A 710 5.15 -4.42 -2.87
CA ASP A 710 4.55 -4.15 -1.57
C ASP A 710 4.92 -2.75 -1.02
N ALA A 711 6.20 -2.37 -1.05
CA ALA A 711 6.66 -1.08 -0.54
C ALA A 711 6.13 0.12 -1.35
N ASN A 712 5.90 -0.04 -2.66
CA ASN A 712 5.28 1.00 -3.48
C ASN A 712 3.86 1.30 -2.95
N PHE A 713 3.12 0.26 -2.57
CA PHE A 713 1.77 0.36 -2.03
C PHE A 713 1.74 0.78 -0.55
N GLY A 714 2.57 0.17 0.29
CA GLY A 714 2.66 0.47 1.71
C GLY A 714 3.09 1.91 1.97
N THR A 715 4.06 2.43 1.21
CA THR A 715 4.51 3.83 1.33
C THR A 715 3.43 4.80 0.84
N THR A 716 2.71 4.44 -0.23
CA THR A 716 1.52 5.20 -0.68
C THR A 716 0.48 5.29 0.43
N ALA A 717 0.16 4.18 1.09
CA ALA A 717 -0.75 4.17 2.24
C ALA A 717 -0.20 4.98 3.43
N ALA A 718 1.12 4.91 3.70
CA ALA A 718 1.77 5.66 4.78
C ALA A 718 1.59 7.18 4.60
N VAL A 719 1.84 7.69 3.39
CA VAL A 719 1.65 9.11 3.08
C VAL A 719 0.20 9.53 3.30
N ILE A 720 -0.78 8.72 2.88
CA ILE A 720 -2.19 9.04 3.11
C ILE A 720 -2.54 9.02 4.60
N GLU A 721 -2.10 8.02 5.36
CA GLU A 721 -2.34 7.93 6.81
C GLU A 721 -1.67 9.06 7.60
N MET A 722 -0.57 9.64 7.09
CA MET A 722 0.04 10.86 7.65
C MET A 722 -0.85 12.10 7.45
N LEU A 723 -1.59 12.18 6.35
CA LEU A 723 -2.47 13.30 5.99
C LEU A 723 -3.89 13.15 6.54
N LEU A 724 -4.44 11.94 6.58
CA LEU A 724 -5.76 11.65 7.11
C LEU A 724 -5.81 10.22 7.66
N TYR A 725 -6.08 10.12 8.96
CA TYR A 725 -6.41 8.85 9.61
C TYR A 725 -7.93 8.69 9.71
N SER A 726 -8.44 7.50 9.41
CA SER A 726 -9.87 7.21 9.59
C SER A 726 -10.15 5.80 10.09
N ARG A 727 -11.22 5.72 10.88
CA ARG A 727 -11.90 4.49 11.29
C ARG A 727 -13.40 4.79 11.42
N PRO A 728 -14.30 3.79 11.42
CA PRO A 728 -15.72 4.06 11.61
C PRO A 728 -15.99 4.96 12.83
N GLY A 729 -16.58 6.13 12.57
CA GLY A 729 -16.93 7.13 13.60
C GLY A 729 -15.85 8.18 13.91
N LEU A 730 -14.65 8.12 13.32
CA LEU A 730 -13.60 9.14 13.49
C LEU A 730 -12.88 9.42 12.16
N VAL A 731 -12.75 10.70 11.83
CA VAL A 731 -11.87 11.23 10.79
C VAL A 731 -10.90 12.20 11.46
N GLU A 732 -9.61 11.90 11.44
CA GLU A 732 -8.57 12.75 12.01
C GLU A 732 -7.72 13.37 10.92
N LEU A 733 -7.65 14.71 10.90
CA LEU A 733 -6.97 15.49 9.87
C LEU A 733 -5.53 15.77 10.28
N LEU A 734 -4.61 15.56 9.34
CA LEU A 734 -3.17 15.79 9.48
C LEU A 734 -2.59 15.18 10.76
N PRO A 735 -2.89 13.92 11.09
CA PRO A 735 -2.42 13.31 12.33
C PRO A 735 -0.89 13.31 12.42
N ALA A 736 -0.18 13.21 11.30
CA ALA A 736 1.28 13.12 11.26
C ALA A 736 1.88 13.89 10.07
N LEU A 737 1.44 15.14 9.83
CA LEU A 737 1.97 15.99 8.76
C LEU A 737 3.43 16.42 9.07
N PRO A 738 4.43 16.05 8.25
CA PRO A 738 5.82 16.42 8.48
C PRO A 738 6.08 17.87 8.11
N VAL A 739 7.15 18.44 8.69
CA VAL A 739 7.59 19.81 8.37
C VAL A 739 7.83 19.99 6.86
N ALA A 740 8.32 18.96 6.18
CA ALA A 740 8.60 18.97 4.75
C ALA A 740 7.38 19.34 3.87
N TRP A 741 6.17 19.00 4.30
CA TRP A 741 4.92 19.29 3.59
C TRP A 741 4.10 20.40 4.26
N GLY A 742 4.62 20.98 5.35
CA GLY A 742 3.87 21.88 6.23
C GLY A 742 3.52 23.24 5.62
N ALA A 743 4.26 23.71 4.62
CA ALA A 743 4.06 25.05 4.05
C ALA A 743 2.64 25.21 3.47
N SER A 744 2.25 24.33 2.56
CA SER A 744 0.90 24.22 2.02
C SER A 744 0.78 22.96 1.18
N GLY A 745 -0.42 22.41 1.11
CA GLY A 745 -0.73 21.32 0.19
C GLY A 745 -2.21 21.00 0.20
N LYS A 746 -2.58 20.04 -0.65
CA LYS A 746 -3.96 19.57 -0.76
C LYS A 746 -3.98 18.11 -1.22
N VAL A 747 -5.00 17.40 -0.79
CA VAL A 747 -5.31 16.06 -1.26
C VAL A 747 -6.81 15.97 -1.50
N THR A 748 -7.24 15.40 -2.63
CA THR A 748 -8.67 15.31 -2.98
C THR A 748 -9.03 13.87 -3.30
N GLY A 749 -10.28 13.49 -3.05
CA GLY A 749 -10.80 12.16 -3.39
C GLY A 749 -10.24 11.00 -2.56
N ILE A 750 -9.69 11.26 -1.37
CA ILE A 750 -9.23 10.17 -0.48
C ILE A 750 -10.43 9.42 0.10
N GLY A 751 -10.33 8.10 0.12
CA GLY A 751 -11.32 7.24 0.78
C GLY A 751 -11.24 7.39 2.29
N VAL A 752 -12.39 7.35 2.97
CA VAL A 752 -12.51 7.50 4.42
C VAL A 752 -13.38 6.38 4.97
N ARG A 753 -12.83 5.59 5.92
CA ARG A 753 -13.56 4.51 6.58
C ARG A 753 -14.80 5.06 7.29
N GLY A 754 -15.90 4.31 7.23
CA GLY A 754 -17.24 4.75 7.63
C GLY A 754 -18.10 5.27 6.47
N GLY A 755 -17.68 5.08 5.22
CA GLY A 755 -18.48 5.40 4.02
C GLY A 755 -18.43 6.86 3.59
N PHE A 756 -17.24 7.46 3.52
CA PHE A 756 -17.04 8.83 3.04
C PHE A 756 -15.85 8.96 2.08
N THR A 757 -15.79 10.07 1.37
CA THR A 757 -14.58 10.58 0.70
C THR A 757 -14.25 11.98 1.20
N ALA A 758 -12.97 12.35 1.19
CA ALA A 758 -12.52 13.64 1.67
C ALA A 758 -11.63 14.40 0.67
N ASP A 759 -11.80 15.73 0.66
CA ASP A 759 -10.84 16.69 0.10
C ASP A 759 -10.30 17.54 1.25
N LEU A 760 -8.98 17.53 1.44
CA LEU A 760 -8.31 18.20 2.54
C LEU A 760 -7.28 19.19 2.00
N GLU A 761 -7.35 20.43 2.48
CA GLU A 761 -6.37 21.49 2.21
C GLU A 761 -5.69 21.89 3.53
N TRP A 762 -4.40 22.18 3.46
CA TRP A 762 -3.63 22.65 4.61
C TRP A 762 -2.66 23.78 4.25
N LYS A 763 -2.33 24.57 5.26
CA LYS A 763 -1.35 25.65 5.15
C LYS A 763 -0.71 25.89 6.52
N ASP A 764 0.57 26.22 6.52
CA ASP A 764 1.35 26.55 7.73
C ASP A 764 1.30 25.47 8.84
N GLY A 765 1.18 24.20 8.42
CA GLY A 765 1.13 23.02 9.28
C GLY A 765 -0.26 22.68 9.84
N VAL A 766 -1.33 23.35 9.41
CA VAL A 766 -2.69 23.10 9.91
C VAL A 766 -3.72 22.94 8.79
N ALA A 767 -4.77 22.17 9.04
CA ALA A 767 -5.85 21.94 8.08
C ALA A 767 -6.71 23.20 7.97
N THR A 768 -6.84 23.74 6.76
CA THR A 768 -7.59 24.97 6.52
C THR A 768 -8.99 24.68 6.02
N LYS A 769 -9.18 23.55 5.34
CA LYS A 769 -10.46 23.15 4.77
C LYS A 769 -10.54 21.64 4.61
N LEU A 770 -11.69 21.08 4.96
CA LEU A 770 -12.09 19.71 4.67
C LEU A 770 -13.43 19.76 3.95
N ARG A 771 -13.53 19.13 2.77
CA ARG A 771 -14.82 18.71 2.22
C ARG A 771 -14.98 17.22 2.48
N LEU A 772 -16.07 16.83 3.13
CA LEU A 772 -16.41 15.43 3.36
C LEU A 772 -17.69 15.11 2.59
N THR A 773 -17.66 14.05 1.77
CA THR A 773 -18.78 13.60 0.95
C THR A 773 -19.18 12.19 1.39
N SER A 774 -20.47 11.95 1.60
CA SER A 774 -20.98 10.63 1.98
C SER A 774 -21.13 9.72 0.76
N THR A 775 -20.48 8.55 0.77
CA THR A 775 -20.71 7.45 -0.18
C THR A 775 -21.72 6.42 0.34
N GLY A 776 -22.06 6.51 1.63
CA GLY A 776 -23.03 5.66 2.31
C GLY A 776 -23.09 5.96 3.82
N GLY A 777 -22.02 6.56 4.35
CA GLY A 777 -21.86 6.94 5.74
C GLY A 777 -22.83 8.02 6.18
N ARG A 778 -23.31 7.94 7.42
CA ARG A 778 -24.33 8.87 7.95
C ARG A 778 -23.84 9.80 9.03
N THR A 779 -22.90 9.33 9.85
CA THR A 779 -22.41 10.06 11.01
C THR A 779 -20.93 9.76 11.22
N THR A 780 -20.16 10.79 11.52
CA THR A 780 -18.76 10.65 11.95
C THR A 780 -18.35 11.87 12.76
N ARG A 781 -17.26 11.75 13.53
CA ARG A 781 -16.61 12.88 14.20
C ARG A 781 -15.35 13.26 13.44
N VAL A 782 -15.23 14.53 13.06
CA VAL A 782 -13.99 15.08 12.50
C VAL A 782 -13.16 15.67 13.64
N ARG A 783 -11.86 15.41 13.65
CA ARG A 783 -10.87 15.94 14.59
C ARG A 783 -9.72 16.60 13.84
N ALA A 784 -9.27 17.76 14.32
CA ALA A 784 -8.03 18.40 13.86
C ALA A 784 -7.33 19.04 15.08
N GLY A 785 -6.29 18.38 15.60
CA GLY A 785 -5.73 18.72 16.90
C GLY A 785 -6.81 18.65 18.00
N SER A 786 -6.96 19.72 18.79
CA SER A 786 -8.01 19.82 19.82
C SER A 786 -9.39 20.20 19.28
N TRP A 787 -9.49 20.64 18.02
CA TRP A 787 -10.78 20.95 17.40
C TRP A 787 -11.51 19.67 17.02
N THR A 788 -12.82 19.61 17.32
CA THR A 788 -13.68 18.50 16.92
C THR A 788 -15.03 18.99 16.41
N LYS A 789 -15.64 18.22 15.51
CA LYS A 789 -16.98 18.47 14.98
C LYS A 789 -17.70 17.16 14.67
N ASP A 790 -18.88 16.98 15.25
CA ASP A 790 -19.79 15.91 14.84
C ASP A 790 -20.48 16.28 13.53
N VAL A 791 -20.48 15.35 12.58
CA VAL A 791 -21.03 15.48 11.24
C VAL A 791 -22.16 14.47 11.05
N SER A 792 -23.27 14.92 10.46
CA SER A 792 -24.33 14.05 9.98
C SER A 792 -24.70 14.40 8.54
N LEU A 793 -24.69 13.39 7.66
CA LEU A 793 -24.95 13.53 6.22
C LEU A 793 -25.95 12.47 5.74
N LYS A 794 -26.66 12.81 4.68
CA LYS A 794 -27.36 11.80 3.86
C LYS A 794 -26.37 11.25 2.82
N PRO A 795 -26.52 9.99 2.36
CA PRO A 795 -25.77 9.47 1.23
C PRO A 795 -25.79 10.43 0.02
N GLY A 796 -24.62 10.67 -0.58
CA GLY A 796 -24.41 11.62 -1.68
C GLY A 796 -24.31 13.09 -1.28
N ALA A 797 -24.63 13.46 -0.03
CA ALA A 797 -24.45 14.83 0.45
C ALA A 797 -22.99 15.10 0.84
N SER A 798 -22.58 16.37 0.77
CA SER A 798 -21.26 16.82 1.22
C SER A 798 -21.35 17.99 2.19
N ILE A 799 -20.38 18.11 3.10
CA ILE A 799 -20.17 19.28 3.96
C ILE A 799 -18.76 19.81 3.79
N THR A 800 -18.60 21.13 3.86
CA THR A 800 -17.29 21.77 3.97
C THR A 800 -17.10 22.31 5.37
N LEU A 801 -15.98 21.96 6.00
CA LEU A 801 -15.59 22.36 7.34
C LEU A 801 -14.27 23.14 7.26
N ALA A 802 -14.16 24.20 8.05
CA ALA A 802 -12.91 24.90 8.30
C ALA A 802 -12.58 24.73 9.79
N PRO A 803 -11.58 23.90 10.14
CA PRO A 803 -11.18 23.76 11.53
C PRO A 803 -10.76 25.10 12.13
N SER A 804 -11.20 25.37 13.36
CA SER A 804 -10.78 26.56 14.11
C SER A 804 -9.80 26.13 15.20
N TYR A 805 -8.60 26.70 15.19
CA TYR A 805 -7.57 26.41 16.18
C TYR A 805 -7.52 27.54 17.20
N ALA A 806 -7.48 27.20 18.50
CA ALA A 806 -6.99 28.17 19.48
C ALA A 806 -5.55 28.53 19.10
N SER A 807 -5.16 29.82 19.21
CA SER A 807 -3.80 30.23 18.84
C SER A 807 -2.80 29.37 19.60
N ARG A 808 -2.00 28.57 18.88
CA ARG A 808 -0.85 27.84 19.42
C ARG A 808 0.45 28.64 19.25
N ARG A 809 0.34 29.92 18.89
CA ARG A 809 1.47 30.84 18.77
C ARG A 809 1.47 31.75 19.97
N TYR A 810 2.56 31.70 20.71
CA TYR A 810 2.70 32.49 21.92
C TYR A 810 4.01 33.25 21.90
N VAL A 811 3.97 34.47 22.44
CA VAL A 811 5.15 35.13 22.98
C VAL A 811 5.27 34.70 24.43
N LEU A 812 6.42 34.15 24.80
CA LEU A 812 6.72 33.69 26.16
C LEU A 812 7.30 34.84 26.97
N VAL A 813 6.46 35.52 27.73
CA VAL A 813 6.81 36.73 28.49
C VAL A 813 7.25 36.35 29.88
N ASN A 814 8.43 36.80 30.33
CA ASN A 814 8.94 36.44 31.65
C ASN A 814 8.15 37.14 32.76
N ARG A 815 7.92 36.46 33.90
CA ARG A 815 7.19 37.04 35.03
C ARG A 815 8.00 38.08 35.81
N ALA A 816 9.32 37.89 35.93
CA ALA A 816 10.17 38.81 36.70
C ALA A 816 10.33 40.18 36.02
N ASP A 817 10.17 40.25 34.69
CA ASP A 817 10.05 41.49 33.93
C ASP A 817 9.09 41.31 32.74
N SER A 818 7.82 41.65 32.96
CA SER A 818 6.75 41.49 31.96
C SER A 818 6.94 42.28 30.65
N GLY A 819 7.99 43.13 30.57
CA GLY A 819 8.42 43.81 29.36
C GLY A 819 9.38 43.00 28.47
N THR A 820 9.78 41.80 28.89
CA THR A 820 10.74 40.95 28.15
C THR A 820 10.16 39.59 27.76
N ALA A 821 10.65 39.03 26.66
CA ALA A 821 10.21 37.76 26.11
C ALA A 821 11.39 36.90 25.65
N ILE A 822 11.15 35.59 25.50
CA ILE A 822 12.12 34.67 24.91
C ILE A 822 12.25 34.95 23.42
N GLU A 823 13.49 35.15 22.98
CA GLU A 823 13.89 35.42 21.61
C GLU A 823 14.97 34.45 21.15
N VAL A 824 14.97 34.07 19.87
CA VAL A 824 16.13 33.46 19.24
C VAL A 824 17.10 34.51 18.72
N SER A 825 18.38 34.37 19.08
CA SER A 825 19.46 35.28 18.68
C SER A 825 19.87 35.19 17.20
N GLY A 826 19.34 34.23 16.44
CA GLY A 826 19.62 34.03 15.01
C GLY A 826 18.78 32.90 14.43
N THR A 827 19.08 32.46 13.19
CA THR A 827 18.34 31.37 12.50
C THR A 827 19.12 30.07 12.35
N ALA A 828 20.38 30.02 12.79
CA ALA A 828 21.21 28.83 12.70
C ALA A 828 20.88 27.80 13.79
N GLU A 829 21.15 26.51 13.54
CA GLU A 829 21.17 25.49 14.58
C GLU A 829 22.14 25.89 15.71
N SER A 830 21.80 25.52 16.94
CA SER A 830 22.54 25.82 18.17
C SER A 830 22.62 27.30 18.55
N ALA A 831 21.92 28.20 17.84
CA ALA A 831 21.82 29.59 18.28
C ALA A 831 21.02 29.69 19.60
N PRO A 832 21.51 30.44 20.60
CA PRO A 832 20.93 30.48 21.92
C PRO A 832 19.58 31.20 21.97
N LEU A 833 18.72 30.76 22.89
CA LEU A 833 17.55 31.50 23.31
C LEU A 833 17.97 32.49 24.40
N VAL A 834 17.53 33.73 24.24
CA VAL A 834 17.85 34.83 25.16
C VAL A 834 16.59 35.56 25.57
N LEU A 835 16.66 36.27 26.68
CA LEU A 835 15.64 37.21 27.09
C LEU A 835 15.85 38.54 26.35
N ALA A 836 14.82 39.08 25.70
CA ALA A 836 14.90 40.35 24.96
C ALA A 836 13.67 41.23 25.21
N ALA A 837 13.78 42.53 24.93
CA ALA A 837 12.65 43.44 24.99
C ALA A 837 11.50 42.93 24.10
N ARG A 838 10.28 42.90 24.64
CA ARG A 838 9.13 42.31 23.95
C ARG A 838 8.70 43.18 22.76
N THR A 839 8.93 42.68 21.55
CA THR A 839 8.49 43.29 20.29
C THR A 839 7.31 42.54 19.67
N GLY A 840 7.17 41.24 19.98
CA GLY A 840 6.21 40.36 19.30
C GLY A 840 6.62 39.98 17.88
N GLY A 841 7.84 40.33 17.45
CA GLY A 841 8.39 39.93 16.14
C GLY A 841 8.54 38.41 16.01
N ALA A 842 8.71 37.91 14.78
CA ALA A 842 8.76 36.47 14.48
C ALA A 842 9.81 35.70 15.31
N SER A 843 10.92 36.34 15.69
CA SER A 843 11.97 35.76 16.53
C SER A 843 11.51 35.48 17.97
N GLN A 844 10.40 36.06 18.41
CA GLN A 844 9.82 35.90 19.75
C GLN A 844 8.54 35.05 19.77
N GLN A 845 8.08 34.58 18.60
CA GLN A 845 6.86 33.79 18.50
C GLN A 845 7.19 32.30 18.46
N TRP A 846 6.44 31.51 19.23
CA TRP A 846 6.66 30.08 19.41
C TRP A 846 5.38 29.31 19.11
N LYS A 847 5.44 28.37 18.16
CA LYS A 847 4.38 27.41 17.85
C LYS A 847 4.47 26.21 18.82
N PHE A 848 3.38 25.87 19.49
CA PHE A 848 3.28 24.70 20.36
C PHE A 848 2.65 23.52 19.58
N ALA A 849 3.32 22.36 19.58
CA ALA A 849 2.84 21.14 18.94
C ALA A 849 2.94 19.96 19.91
N GLU A 850 1.83 19.24 20.13
CA GLU A 850 1.72 18.23 21.19
C GLU A 850 2.49 16.95 20.84
N ALA A 851 3.33 16.47 21.76
CA ALA A 851 4.13 15.26 21.67
C ALA A 851 3.45 14.06 22.38
N LEU A 852 3.95 12.85 22.15
CA LEU A 852 3.41 11.59 22.73
C LEU A 852 3.50 11.55 24.25
N ASP A 853 4.56 12.14 24.79
CA ASP A 853 4.84 12.22 26.21
C ASP A 853 3.98 13.25 26.96
N GLY A 854 2.98 13.85 26.30
CA GLY A 854 2.13 14.88 26.87
C GLY A 854 2.80 16.26 27.03
N GLY A 855 4.01 16.46 26.53
CA GLY A 855 4.64 17.76 26.36
C GLY A 855 4.31 18.41 25.01
N ASP A 856 4.75 19.65 24.81
CA ASP A 856 4.71 20.35 23.54
C ASP A 856 6.13 20.58 22.99
N ARG A 857 6.29 20.42 21.68
CA ARG A 857 7.45 20.92 20.94
C ARG A 857 7.23 22.39 20.63
N LEU A 858 8.20 23.23 21.02
CA LEU A 858 8.16 24.69 20.85
C LEU A 858 9.00 25.09 19.64
N THR A 859 8.37 25.42 18.52
CA THR A 859 9.05 25.82 17.27
C THR A 859 9.04 27.33 17.09
N ASN A 860 10.20 27.94 16.92
CA ASN A 860 10.30 29.39 16.67
C ASN A 860 9.78 29.74 15.26
N VAL A 861 9.01 30.82 15.14
CA VAL A 861 8.39 31.22 13.86
C VAL A 861 9.42 31.81 12.88
N HIS A 862 10.48 32.46 13.36
CA HIS A 862 11.48 33.06 12.47
C HIS A 862 12.40 32.03 11.82
N SER A 863 12.86 31.03 12.57
CA SER A 863 13.82 30.04 12.09
C SER A 863 13.21 28.71 11.67
N GLY A 864 12.03 28.34 12.19
CA GLY A 864 11.46 27.01 12.05
C GLY A 864 12.12 25.92 12.90
N LEU A 865 13.09 26.28 13.76
CA LEU A 865 13.80 25.35 14.65
C LEU A 865 13.14 25.26 16.03
N THR A 866 13.40 24.18 16.76
CA THR A 866 12.74 23.85 18.02
C THR A 866 13.61 24.17 19.23
N ALA A 867 12.99 24.62 20.32
CA ALA A 867 13.68 24.81 21.60
C ALA A 867 14.22 23.48 22.13
N ASP A 868 15.53 23.41 22.32
CA ASP A 868 16.31 22.23 22.60
C ASP A 868 17.20 22.48 23.81
N VAL A 869 17.16 21.58 24.79
CA VAL A 869 18.21 21.54 25.82
C VAL A 869 19.50 21.08 25.15
N SER A 870 20.48 21.97 25.00
CA SER A 870 21.69 21.74 24.19
C SER A 870 22.38 20.41 24.53
N GLY A 871 22.43 19.50 23.57
CA GLY A 871 23.05 18.17 23.73
C GLY A 871 22.30 17.24 24.69
N GLY A 872 21.08 17.60 25.07
CA GLY A 872 20.23 16.86 26.01
C GLY A 872 20.80 16.77 27.42
N GLN A 873 21.64 17.72 27.82
CA GLN A 873 22.28 17.71 29.14
C GLN A 873 21.23 17.69 30.28
N ALA A 874 21.56 17.09 31.42
CA ALA A 874 20.70 17.09 32.62
C ALA A 874 21.20 18.05 33.72
N THR A 875 22.32 18.73 33.48
CA THR A 875 22.97 19.64 34.43
C THR A 875 22.13 20.90 34.67
N GLU A 876 22.29 21.51 35.86
CA GLU A 876 21.74 22.84 36.12
C GLU A 876 22.34 23.88 35.17
N ASN A 877 21.53 24.87 34.78
CA ASN A 877 21.92 25.95 33.88
C ASN A 877 22.35 25.50 32.47
N ALA A 878 22.01 24.28 32.05
CA ALA A 878 22.27 23.86 30.67
C ALA A 878 21.56 24.83 29.69
N PRO A 879 22.26 25.34 28.65
CA PRO A 879 21.70 26.29 27.71
C PRO A 879 20.51 25.72 26.94
N ILE A 880 19.50 26.55 26.73
CA ILE A 880 18.45 26.28 25.74
C ILE A 880 18.85 26.95 24.43
N VAL A 881 18.94 26.14 23.39
CA VAL A 881 19.27 26.56 22.03
C VAL A 881 18.11 26.21 21.12
N GLN A 882 18.15 26.69 19.88
CA GLN A 882 17.28 26.16 18.84
C GLN A 882 18.00 25.07 18.04
N TYR A 883 17.32 23.99 17.69
CA TYR A 883 17.89 22.91 16.90
C TYR A 883 16.86 22.33 15.93
N ARG A 884 17.30 21.58 14.92
CA ARG A 884 16.34 20.87 14.05
C ARG A 884 15.51 19.89 14.88
N ALA A 885 14.25 19.73 14.51
CA ALA A 885 13.37 18.77 15.18
C ALA A 885 13.94 17.35 15.01
N THR A 886 14.22 16.66 16.11
CA THR A 886 14.69 15.27 16.14
C THR A 886 13.66 14.31 16.73
N GLY A 887 12.65 14.84 17.42
CA GLY A 887 11.65 14.05 18.16
C GLY A 887 12.14 13.52 19.51
N ALA A 888 13.32 13.94 19.98
CA ALA A 888 13.85 13.55 21.28
C ALA A 888 13.21 14.35 22.43
N ASP A 889 13.01 13.70 23.59
CA ASP A 889 12.33 14.27 24.76
C ASP A 889 13.00 15.55 25.33
N ASN A 890 14.24 15.86 24.95
CA ASN A 890 14.90 17.13 25.31
C ASN A 890 14.42 18.34 24.50
N GLN A 891 13.52 18.11 23.54
CA GLN A 891 12.84 19.13 22.73
C GLN A 891 11.36 19.30 23.11
N HIS A 892 10.87 18.54 24.10
CA HIS A 892 9.48 18.55 24.53
C HIS A 892 9.34 19.26 25.90
N TRP A 893 8.29 20.07 26.03
CA TRP A 893 8.09 20.97 27.16
C TRP A 893 6.63 20.91 27.64
N ARG A 894 6.41 20.58 28.91
CA ARG A 894 5.08 20.64 29.52
C ARG A 894 4.81 22.03 30.08
N ALA A 895 3.73 22.65 29.65
CA ALA A 895 3.24 23.89 30.26
C ALA A 895 2.37 23.56 31.47
N GLU A 896 2.88 23.85 32.66
CA GLU A 896 2.17 23.62 33.92
C GLU A 896 1.76 24.94 34.56
N SER A 897 0.47 25.09 34.87
CA SER A 897 -0.05 26.34 35.45
C SER A 897 0.64 26.67 36.77
N THR A 898 1.06 27.91 36.90
CA THR A 898 1.39 28.54 38.18
C THR A 898 0.28 29.55 38.54
N ASP A 899 0.47 30.37 39.56
CA ASP A 899 -0.47 31.39 39.98
C ASP A 899 -0.54 32.59 39.01
N GLY A 900 -1.68 33.29 38.99
CA GLY A 900 -1.83 34.55 38.27
C GLY A 900 -1.76 34.46 36.74
N GLY A 901 -2.10 33.31 36.15
CA GLY A 901 -2.13 33.12 34.69
C GLY A 901 -0.75 32.93 34.05
N HIS A 902 0.26 32.56 34.84
CA HIS A 902 1.58 32.15 34.36
C HIS A 902 1.68 30.62 34.32
N VAL A 903 2.72 30.13 33.65
CA VAL A 903 3.09 28.72 33.61
C VAL A 903 4.58 28.56 33.89
N ARG A 904 4.98 27.37 34.30
CA ARG A 904 6.35 26.90 34.12
C ARG A 904 6.39 25.97 32.91
N LEU A 905 7.48 26.05 32.14
CA LEU A 905 7.72 25.13 31.02
C LEU A 905 8.74 24.08 31.48
N VAL A 906 8.32 22.83 31.56
CA VAL A 906 9.11 21.72 32.11
C VAL A 906 9.64 20.83 30.99
N CYS A 907 10.95 20.70 30.85
CA CYS A 907 11.56 19.79 29.88
C CYS A 907 11.16 18.35 30.23
N VAL A 908 10.60 17.61 29.27
CA VAL A 908 10.11 16.25 29.52
C VAL A 908 11.24 15.30 29.90
N ARG A 909 12.39 15.38 29.20
CA ARG A 909 13.55 14.53 29.50
C ARG A 909 14.07 14.68 30.94
N THR A 910 14.14 15.90 31.45
CA THR A 910 14.88 16.19 32.69
C THR A 910 13.98 16.53 33.88
N GLY A 911 12.70 16.84 33.64
CA GLY A 911 11.79 17.38 34.67
C GLY A 911 12.16 18.78 35.16
N LYS A 912 13.15 19.44 34.54
CA LYS A 912 13.63 20.78 34.94
C LYS A 912 12.85 21.87 34.22
N SER A 913 12.72 23.03 34.87
CA SER A 913 11.98 24.16 34.33
C SER A 913 12.88 25.08 33.51
N LEU A 914 12.31 25.64 32.44
CA LEU A 914 12.89 26.71 31.67
C LEU A 914 12.92 28.00 32.51
N GLY A 915 14.11 28.59 32.63
CA GLY A 915 14.35 29.82 33.38
C GLY A 915 15.46 30.65 32.76
N THR A 916 15.84 31.72 33.45
CA THR A 916 16.94 32.60 33.01
C THR A 916 18.21 32.35 33.84
N ALA A 917 19.36 32.44 33.19
CA ALA A 917 20.66 32.23 33.84
C ALA A 917 20.85 33.20 35.02
N GLY A 918 21.19 32.66 36.19
CA GLY A 918 21.36 33.44 37.43
C GLY A 918 20.09 34.14 37.92
N GLY A 919 18.91 33.83 37.36
CA GLY A 919 17.66 34.55 37.65
C GLY A 919 17.63 35.99 37.12
N SER A 920 18.54 36.36 36.23
CA SER A 920 18.63 37.70 35.65
C SER A 920 17.44 38.00 34.72
N THR A 921 16.99 39.25 34.72
CA THR A 921 15.96 39.80 33.82
C THR A 921 16.53 40.73 32.75
N ALA A 922 17.85 40.89 32.69
CA ALA A 922 18.48 41.77 31.71
C ALA A 922 18.31 41.23 30.27
N THR A 923 18.13 42.14 29.32
CA THR A 923 18.18 41.79 27.88
C THR A 923 19.52 41.16 27.54
N GLY A 924 19.50 40.09 26.73
CA GLY A 924 20.65 39.26 26.39
C GLY A 924 20.94 38.13 27.39
N THR A 925 20.20 38.03 28.50
CA THR A 925 20.35 36.92 29.46
C THR A 925 20.00 35.59 28.78
N ALA A 926 20.87 34.59 28.91
CA ALA A 926 20.63 33.26 28.37
C ALA A 926 19.44 32.57 29.05
N VAL A 927 18.64 31.88 28.24
CA VAL A 927 17.60 30.96 28.69
C VAL A 927 18.25 29.59 28.95
N VAL A 928 17.94 29.00 30.09
CA VAL A 928 18.55 27.76 30.59
C VAL A 928 17.48 26.85 31.21
N GLN A 929 17.79 25.57 31.41
CA GLN A 929 16.99 24.72 32.31
C GLN A 929 17.57 24.70 33.73
N GLN A 930 16.70 24.69 34.73
CA GLN A 930 17.06 24.67 36.15
C GLN A 930 16.00 23.93 36.97
N THR A 931 16.39 23.51 38.18
CA THR A 931 15.43 23.04 39.18
C THR A 931 14.42 24.14 39.51
N TYR A 932 13.13 23.80 39.54
CA TYR A 932 12.06 24.77 39.81
C TYR A 932 12.06 25.16 41.30
N THR A 933 12.25 26.45 41.59
CA THR A 933 12.22 27.03 42.93
C THR A 933 11.00 27.92 43.18
N GLY A 934 10.18 28.13 42.15
CA GLY A 934 9.07 29.10 42.19
C GLY A 934 9.49 30.53 41.87
N ALA A 935 10.77 30.78 41.56
CA ALA A 935 11.26 32.12 41.21
C ALA A 935 10.54 32.70 39.98
N ALA A 936 10.31 34.01 39.97
CA ALA A 936 9.65 34.69 38.85
C ALA A 936 10.43 34.57 37.53
N SER A 937 11.76 34.38 37.58
CA SER A 937 12.61 34.11 36.42
C SER A 937 12.33 32.77 35.73
N GLN A 938 11.59 31.86 36.38
CA GLN A 938 11.23 30.52 35.88
C GLN A 938 9.76 30.43 35.45
N GLN A 939 9.04 31.55 35.46
CA GLN A 939 7.62 31.61 35.18
C GLN A 939 7.33 32.50 33.97
N TRP A 940 6.42 32.04 33.13
CA TRP A 940 6.18 32.60 31.81
C TRP A 940 4.69 32.82 31.59
N ARG A 941 4.33 33.96 31.02
CA ARG A 941 2.98 34.19 30.51
C ARG A 941 2.96 33.87 29.02
N LEU A 942 2.07 32.97 28.62
CA LEU A 942 1.80 32.66 27.22
C LEU A 942 0.86 33.73 26.67
N VAL A 943 1.40 34.69 25.92
CA VAL A 943 0.58 35.71 25.27
C VAL A 943 0.31 35.28 23.84
N ALA A 944 -0.95 34.94 23.56
CA ALA A 944 -1.39 34.53 22.23
C ALA A 944 -1.09 35.63 21.20
N VAL A 945 -0.64 35.18 20.02
CA VAL A 945 -0.37 36.00 18.84
C VAL A 945 -1.44 35.77 17.80
#